data_AF-A0A374EGC3-F1
#
_entry.id   AF-A0A374EGC3-F1
#
_cell.length_a   1.000
_cell.length_b   1.000
_cell.length_c   1.000
_cell.angle_alpha   90.00
_cell.angle_beta   90.00
_cell.angle_gamma   90.00
#
_symmetry.space_group_name_H-M   'P 1'
#
loop_
_entity.id
_entity.type
_entity.pdbx_description
1 polymer ?
#
loop_
_entity_poly.entity_id
_entity_poly.type
_entity_poly.pdbx_seq_one_letter_code
_entity_poly.pdbx_strand_id
1 'polypeptide(L)'
;MERGFTAYRQAYCEGRYVTQKDIDERIKDAKRTLKYKTPDDDYDRAMIEQAKKVLEEYGVSPDEEPRQSPLEKIIAKAEAEGIPVEITDEPAKERAVFMDNRDETYIEVQQTEGGVEYTIYAPDLTPVDGGEWEMEEAMELDEAAAALLQTSTYALTEISDYDRFIEIADRNTELDVPAELAKLKNEAFSAPVQKVKDPTQEQQTDTPTVNDPEKITAIKNEPKSGVPYTYHFNVNDVVTGGAKSKFKANVEAIQVLQKIEAENRYATPEEQSIMAKYVGWGGIPQAFTTDRAAESLGGNLGEAAPNGWETEQKQLRELLTPEEYKAARASTLTSFYTPPVVTDGVYQALSQFGFEGGNVLEPSMGVGNFFSKMPENMRDNSRLYGVELDSISGRIAQQLYPKERIQIKGFEQTSFNNNSFDVVVGNIPFGDYRVSDKAYDKLGFKIHDYFAAKSVDKVKPGGVVALVTSKFTMDKLNEKARRYLAERCDLLGAVRLPNTAFKQNAGTEVTTDIIFLKKRETMTVEVPDWVHMSETADGIPCNQYFVDNPDMVLGTMAWDERMKGKYGDDSRVTTCVADESIPLSEQLKAAIAKIEAALKLSEPKKNSVMKPTLSLPTRRCEISHIPLLTENCIFVKTRL
;
A
#
# COMPACT_ATOMS: atom_id res chain seq x y z
N MET A 1 17.70 -1.37 -40.11
CA MET A 1 16.41 -0.80 -40.56
C MET A 1 15.23 -1.79 -40.51
N GLU A 2 15.42 -3.10 -40.31
CA GLU A 2 14.31 -4.08 -40.22
C GLU A 2 13.80 -4.40 -38.80
N ARG A 3 14.45 -3.93 -37.71
CA ARG A 3 14.02 -4.25 -36.34
C ARG A 3 12.88 -3.37 -35.78
N GLY A 4 12.55 -2.26 -36.45
CA GLY A 4 11.43 -1.39 -36.08
C GLY A 4 10.07 -1.85 -36.62
N PHE A 5 10.06 -2.59 -37.73
CA PHE A 5 8.85 -3.12 -38.35
C PHE A 5 8.20 -4.27 -37.55
N THR A 6 8.95 -4.90 -36.64
CA THR A 6 8.49 -6.05 -35.85
C THR A 6 7.57 -5.63 -34.69
N ALA A 7 7.79 -4.47 -34.09
CA ALA A 7 7.04 -4.03 -32.91
C ALA A 7 5.56 -3.69 -33.22
N TYR A 8 5.27 -3.16 -34.41
CA TYR A 8 3.90 -2.79 -34.80
C TYR A 8 3.05 -4.01 -35.17
N ARG A 9 3.65 -5.03 -35.83
CA ARG A 9 2.99 -6.34 -36.01
C ARG A 9 2.78 -7.06 -34.68
N GLN A 10 3.68 -6.85 -33.73
CA GLN A 10 3.60 -7.48 -32.41
C GLN A 10 2.50 -6.83 -31.54
N ALA A 11 2.33 -5.50 -31.57
CA ALA A 11 1.24 -4.81 -30.86
C ALA A 11 -0.15 -5.18 -31.40
N TYR A 12 -0.31 -5.32 -32.72
CA TYR A 12 -1.57 -5.76 -33.34
C TYR A 12 -1.88 -7.25 -33.08
N CYS A 13 -0.84 -8.10 -32.91
CA CYS A 13 -0.99 -9.51 -32.54
C CYS A 13 -1.14 -9.75 -31.02
N GLU A 14 -0.76 -8.79 -30.16
CA GLU A 14 -0.83 -8.88 -28.68
C GLU A 14 -2.05 -8.19 -28.07
N GLY A 15 -2.96 -7.62 -28.87
CA GLY A 15 -4.21 -7.03 -28.38
C GLY A 15 -4.02 -5.77 -27.50
N ARG A 16 -2.90 -5.04 -27.64
CA ARG A 16 -2.71 -3.75 -26.97
C ARG A 16 -3.29 -2.63 -27.83
N TYR A 17 -4.19 -1.84 -27.26
CA TYR A 17 -4.71 -0.62 -27.89
C TYR A 17 -3.71 0.52 -27.65
N VAL A 18 -3.23 1.16 -28.73
CA VAL A 18 -2.51 2.44 -28.63
C VAL A 18 -3.57 3.53 -28.51
N THR A 19 -3.54 4.26 -27.41
CA THR A 19 -4.49 5.35 -27.14
C THR A 19 -3.99 6.67 -27.73
N GLN A 20 -4.87 7.65 -27.92
CA GLN A 20 -4.48 8.99 -28.37
C GLN A 20 -3.43 9.61 -27.42
N LYS A 21 -3.56 9.35 -26.12
CA LYS A 21 -2.60 9.78 -25.10
C LYS A 21 -1.19 9.22 -25.34
N ASP A 22 -1.07 7.97 -25.76
CA ASP A 22 0.22 7.34 -26.05
C ASP A 22 0.89 7.93 -27.31
N ILE A 23 0.08 8.38 -28.28
CA ILE A 23 0.55 9.08 -29.48
C ILE A 23 1.03 10.49 -29.10
N ASP A 24 0.25 11.20 -28.29
CA ASP A 24 0.56 12.56 -27.84
C ASP A 24 1.84 12.60 -26.98
N GLU A 25 2.03 11.60 -26.11
CA GLU A 25 3.26 11.45 -25.31
C GLU A 25 4.49 11.18 -26.19
N ARG A 26 4.37 10.33 -27.23
CA ARG A 26 5.49 10.08 -28.18
C ARG A 26 5.86 11.31 -28.98
N ILE A 27 4.88 12.13 -29.40
CA ILE A 27 5.14 13.39 -30.08
C ILE A 27 5.79 14.40 -29.11
N LYS A 28 5.31 14.49 -27.87
CA LYS A 28 5.85 15.36 -26.83
C LYS A 28 7.31 15.04 -26.51
N ASP A 29 7.65 13.75 -26.37
CA ASP A 29 9.01 13.30 -26.10
C ASP A 29 9.95 13.53 -27.29
N ALA A 30 9.47 13.34 -28.52
CA ALA A 30 10.25 13.65 -29.72
C ALA A 30 10.54 15.16 -29.82
N LYS A 31 9.54 16.03 -29.57
CA LYS A 31 9.74 17.49 -29.52
C LYS A 31 10.70 17.90 -28.40
N ARG A 32 10.58 17.30 -27.21
CA ARG A 32 11.49 17.53 -26.08
C ARG A 32 12.93 17.14 -26.42
N THR A 33 13.10 16.01 -27.10
CA THR A 33 14.43 15.54 -27.55
C THR A 33 15.07 16.55 -28.50
N LEU A 34 14.31 17.15 -29.43
CA LEU A 34 14.81 18.20 -30.34
C LEU A 34 15.08 19.54 -29.62
N LYS A 35 14.35 19.86 -28.56
CA LYS A 35 14.50 21.11 -27.81
C LYS A 35 15.73 21.12 -26.89
N TYR A 36 16.08 19.99 -26.29
CA TYR A 36 17.06 19.95 -25.20
C TYR A 36 18.35 19.18 -25.52
N LYS A 37 18.45 18.51 -26.67
CA LYS A 37 19.69 17.81 -27.07
C LYS A 37 20.43 18.54 -28.18
N THR A 38 21.74 18.66 -27.98
CA THR A 38 22.70 19.19 -28.95
C THR A 38 23.45 18.03 -29.61
N PRO A 39 23.84 18.13 -30.88
CA PRO A 39 24.46 17.02 -31.62
C PRO A 39 25.95 16.83 -31.27
N ASP A 40 26.32 17.00 -30.01
CA ASP A 40 27.71 17.09 -29.54
C ASP A 40 28.39 15.72 -29.45
N ASP A 41 27.62 14.64 -29.31
CA ASP A 41 28.10 13.26 -29.33
C ASP A 41 27.28 12.35 -30.27
N ASP A 42 27.80 11.14 -30.52
CA ASP A 42 27.22 10.18 -31.46
C ASP A 42 25.87 9.61 -30.97
N TYR A 43 25.64 9.59 -29.64
CA TYR A 43 24.39 9.12 -29.05
C TYR A 43 23.28 10.17 -29.21
N ASP A 44 23.59 11.43 -28.95
CA ASP A 44 22.63 12.53 -29.09
C ASP A 44 22.28 12.81 -30.56
N ARG A 45 23.23 12.62 -31.49
CA ARG A 45 22.92 12.63 -32.94
C ARG A 45 21.91 11.54 -33.33
N ALA A 46 22.08 10.31 -32.83
CA ALA A 46 21.15 9.22 -33.10
C ALA A 46 19.76 9.48 -32.51
N MET A 47 19.69 10.06 -31.31
CA MET A 47 18.44 10.43 -30.64
C MET A 47 17.69 11.55 -31.38
N ILE A 48 18.40 12.57 -31.87
CA ILE A 48 17.84 13.66 -32.66
C ILE A 48 17.28 13.12 -34.00
N GLU A 49 18.00 12.22 -34.67
CA GLU A 49 17.55 11.61 -35.93
C GLU A 49 16.31 10.72 -35.72
N GLN A 50 16.27 9.98 -34.61
CA GLN A 50 15.09 9.19 -34.22
C GLN A 50 13.88 10.06 -33.86
N ALA A 51 14.08 11.17 -33.16
CA ALA A 51 13.02 12.12 -32.81
C ALA A 51 12.40 12.76 -34.06
N LYS A 52 13.21 13.16 -35.05
CA LYS A 52 12.71 13.67 -36.35
C LYS A 52 11.84 12.64 -37.06
N LYS A 53 12.27 11.38 -37.05
CA LYS A 53 11.54 10.28 -37.70
C LYS A 53 10.20 9.98 -37.03
N VAL A 54 10.12 10.09 -35.69
CA VAL A 54 8.86 9.96 -34.94
C VAL A 54 7.90 11.10 -35.29
N LEU A 55 8.38 12.34 -35.41
CA LEU A 55 7.51 13.47 -35.80
C LEU A 55 7.01 13.33 -37.24
N GLU A 56 7.86 12.87 -38.17
CA GLU A 56 7.48 12.58 -39.56
C GLU A 56 6.43 11.46 -39.66
N GLU A 57 6.54 10.39 -38.83
CA GLU A 57 5.58 9.28 -38.76
C GLU A 57 4.16 9.75 -38.44
N TYR A 58 4.01 10.81 -37.65
CA TYR A 58 2.72 11.40 -37.27
C TYR A 58 2.37 12.69 -38.03
N GLY A 59 3.11 13.03 -39.09
CA GLY A 59 2.86 14.20 -39.93
C GLY A 59 3.07 15.54 -39.24
N VAL A 60 3.92 15.59 -38.20
CA VAL A 60 4.22 16.80 -37.42
C VAL A 60 5.54 17.41 -37.89
N SER A 61 5.52 18.68 -38.31
CA SER A 61 6.74 19.40 -38.72
C SER A 61 7.60 19.76 -37.49
N PRO A 62 8.95 19.66 -37.57
CA PRO A 62 9.84 20.01 -36.44
C PRO A 62 9.86 21.50 -36.07
N ASP A 63 9.45 22.39 -36.98
CA ASP A 63 9.72 23.83 -36.90
C ASP A 63 8.46 24.70 -36.65
N GLU A 64 7.31 24.12 -36.27
CA GLU A 64 6.11 24.91 -35.96
C GLU A 64 5.94 25.19 -34.46
N GLU A 65 6.18 26.45 -34.08
CA GLU A 65 5.75 27.07 -32.83
C GLU A 65 4.23 27.33 -32.81
N PRO A 66 3.59 27.37 -31.62
CA PRO A 66 2.17 27.09 -31.48
C PRO A 66 1.32 28.27 -31.91
N ARG A 67 0.31 28.01 -32.75
CA ARG A 67 -0.89 28.85 -32.81
C ARG A 67 -2.16 28.04 -32.65
N GLN A 68 -2.99 28.61 -31.80
CA GLN A 68 -4.36 28.30 -31.40
C GLN A 68 -4.54 27.27 -30.30
N SER A 69 -5.12 27.77 -29.21
CA SER A 69 -5.40 27.01 -28.00
C SER A 69 -6.41 25.91 -28.31
N PRO A 70 -6.43 24.81 -27.54
CA PRO A 70 -7.41 23.74 -27.70
C PRO A 70 -8.87 24.23 -27.72
N LEU A 71 -9.16 25.34 -27.04
CA LEU A 71 -10.47 25.97 -26.97
C LEU A 71 -10.92 26.54 -28.34
N GLU A 72 -10.03 27.22 -29.05
CA GLU A 72 -10.32 27.81 -30.37
C GLU A 72 -10.59 26.73 -31.43
N LYS A 73 -9.92 25.57 -31.33
CA LYS A 73 -10.15 24.42 -32.20
C LYS A 73 -11.50 23.76 -31.95
N ILE A 74 -11.98 23.77 -30.71
CA ILE A 74 -13.27 23.21 -30.32
C ILE A 74 -14.41 24.13 -30.78
N ILE A 75 -14.24 25.45 -30.64
CA ILE A 75 -15.19 26.46 -31.12
C ILE A 75 -15.32 26.39 -32.65
N ALA A 76 -14.20 26.39 -33.38
CA ALA A 76 -14.22 26.30 -34.84
C ALA A 76 -14.86 24.99 -35.37
N LYS A 77 -14.69 23.89 -34.63
CA LYS A 77 -15.31 22.61 -34.97
C LYS A 77 -16.82 22.60 -34.67
N ALA A 78 -17.24 23.17 -33.55
CA ALA A 78 -18.65 23.28 -33.19
C ALA A 78 -19.42 24.21 -34.15
N GLU A 79 -18.82 25.32 -34.57
CA GLU A 79 -19.38 26.21 -35.59
C GLU A 79 -19.48 25.55 -36.97
N ALA A 80 -18.46 24.77 -37.36
CA ALA A 80 -18.47 24.01 -38.61
C ALA A 80 -19.52 22.88 -38.63
N GLU A 81 -19.89 22.35 -37.46
CA GLU A 81 -20.90 21.30 -37.29
C GLU A 81 -22.30 21.86 -36.97
N GLY A 82 -22.47 23.19 -36.93
CA GLY A 82 -23.75 23.85 -36.67
C GLY A 82 -24.26 23.68 -35.24
N ILE A 83 -23.36 23.39 -34.30
CA ILE A 83 -23.65 23.21 -32.88
C ILE A 83 -23.61 24.59 -32.22
N PRO A 84 -24.72 25.10 -31.64
CA PRO A 84 -24.70 26.38 -30.94
C PRO A 84 -23.76 26.30 -29.73
N VAL A 85 -22.74 27.17 -29.71
CA VAL A 85 -21.78 27.30 -28.61
C VAL A 85 -22.22 28.49 -27.75
N GLU A 86 -22.50 28.23 -26.47
CA GLU A 86 -22.72 29.28 -25.48
C GLU A 86 -21.49 29.28 -24.56
N ILE A 87 -20.67 30.34 -24.68
CA ILE A 87 -19.50 30.55 -23.82
C ILE A 87 -19.99 31.33 -22.60
N THR A 88 -19.93 30.71 -21.43
CA THR A 88 -20.07 31.42 -20.16
C THR A 88 -18.69 31.90 -19.73
N ASP A 89 -18.41 33.18 -19.96
CA ASP A 89 -17.20 33.84 -19.45
C ASP A 89 -17.34 33.98 -17.92
N GLU A 90 -16.73 33.06 -17.17
CA GLU A 90 -16.28 33.43 -15.82
C GLU A 90 -14.90 34.08 -15.95
N PRO A 91 -14.69 35.32 -15.46
CA PRO A 91 -13.40 35.99 -15.54
C PRO A 91 -12.34 35.16 -14.79
N ALA A 92 -11.14 35.06 -15.37
CA ALA A 92 -9.99 34.43 -14.71
C ALA A 92 -9.77 35.09 -13.34
N LYS A 93 -9.67 34.29 -12.28
CA LYS A 93 -9.46 34.81 -10.92
C LYS A 93 -8.08 35.46 -10.84
N GLU A 94 -8.04 36.76 -10.54
CA GLU A 94 -6.80 37.54 -10.43
C GLU A 94 -6.10 37.36 -9.07
N ARG A 95 -6.82 36.84 -8.07
CA ARG A 95 -6.32 36.58 -6.71
C ARG A 95 -7.04 35.41 -6.06
N ALA A 96 -6.34 34.64 -5.24
CA ALA A 96 -6.88 33.50 -4.51
C ALA A 96 -6.09 33.23 -3.22
N VAL A 97 -6.75 32.56 -2.27
CA VAL A 97 -6.09 32.02 -1.07
C VAL A 97 -6.28 30.51 -1.06
N PHE A 98 -5.19 29.79 -0.84
CA PHE A 98 -5.20 28.34 -0.71
C PHE A 98 -4.72 27.93 0.68
N MET A 99 -5.34 26.89 1.23
CA MET A 99 -4.87 26.21 2.41
C MET A 99 -4.22 24.89 2.02
N ASP A 100 -3.02 24.63 2.52
CA ASP A 100 -2.36 23.33 2.41
C ASP A 100 -2.96 22.35 3.42
N ASN A 101 -3.56 21.28 2.92
CA ASN A 101 -4.21 20.26 3.74
C ASN A 101 -3.23 19.40 4.57
N ARG A 102 -1.91 19.53 4.36
CA ARG A 102 -0.88 18.77 5.08
C ARG A 102 -0.61 19.34 6.47
N ASP A 103 -0.55 20.65 6.58
CA ASP A 103 -0.09 21.38 7.78
C ASP A 103 -0.92 22.64 8.10
N GLU A 104 -1.96 22.93 7.33
CA GLU A 104 -2.85 24.09 7.48
C GLU A 104 -2.13 25.44 7.30
N THR A 105 -1.02 25.46 6.55
CA THR A 105 -0.41 26.69 6.04
C THR A 105 -1.33 27.32 4.99
N TYR A 106 -1.45 28.64 4.99
CA TYR A 106 -2.19 29.37 3.96
C TYR A 106 -1.23 30.09 3.04
N ILE A 107 -1.59 30.21 1.78
CA ILE A 107 -0.91 31.07 0.82
C ILE A 107 -1.92 31.92 0.08
N GLU A 108 -1.72 33.22 0.15
CA GLU A 108 -2.35 34.20 -0.72
C GLU A 108 -1.49 34.36 -1.97
N VAL A 109 -2.12 34.33 -3.15
CA VAL A 109 -1.47 34.58 -4.43
C VAL A 109 -2.29 35.58 -5.25
N GLN A 110 -1.60 36.53 -5.87
CA GLN A 110 -2.18 37.57 -6.71
C GLN A 110 -1.38 37.72 -8.00
N GLN A 111 -2.07 37.75 -9.14
CA GLN A 111 -1.43 37.94 -10.44
C GLN A 111 -1.02 39.41 -10.63
N THR A 112 0.19 39.64 -11.13
CA THR A 112 0.73 40.97 -11.46
C THR A 112 1.20 41.03 -12.92
N GLU A 113 1.54 42.22 -13.43
CA GLU A 113 2.07 42.36 -14.80
C GLU A 113 3.42 41.63 -15.02
N GLY A 114 4.14 41.30 -13.94
CA GLY A 114 5.47 40.65 -13.97
C GLY A 114 5.53 39.22 -13.46
N GLY A 115 4.42 38.66 -12.93
CA GLY A 115 4.39 37.32 -12.35
C GLY A 115 3.29 37.13 -11.30
N VAL A 116 3.65 36.61 -10.12
CA VAL A 116 2.71 36.36 -9.01
C VAL A 116 3.27 36.94 -7.70
N GLU A 117 2.53 37.85 -7.07
CA GLU A 117 2.78 38.29 -5.70
C GLU A 117 2.16 37.28 -4.71
N TYR A 118 2.84 36.95 -3.62
CA TYR A 118 2.36 35.98 -2.65
C TYR A 118 2.71 36.32 -1.20
N THR A 119 1.87 35.84 -0.28
CA THR A 119 2.13 35.83 1.16
C THR A 119 1.76 34.49 1.75
N ILE A 120 2.69 33.87 2.48
CA ILE A 120 2.49 32.60 3.20
C ILE A 120 2.21 32.90 4.67
N TYR A 121 1.16 32.30 5.21
CA TYR A 121 0.74 32.44 6.59
C TYR A 121 0.81 31.09 7.31
N ALA A 122 1.31 31.09 8.55
CA ALA A 122 1.19 29.95 9.45
C ALA A 122 -0.28 29.66 9.82
N PRO A 123 -0.60 28.51 10.45
CA PRO A 123 -1.97 28.16 10.83
C PRO A 123 -2.69 29.17 11.74
N ASP A 124 -1.93 30.05 12.43
CA ASP A 124 -2.44 31.14 13.28
C ASP A 124 -2.48 32.52 12.56
N LEU A 125 -2.39 32.49 11.22
CA LEU A 125 -2.35 33.64 10.32
C LEU A 125 -1.16 34.57 10.53
N THR A 126 -0.10 34.13 11.20
CA THR A 126 1.15 34.89 11.26
C THR A 126 1.84 34.81 9.90
N PRO A 127 2.15 35.95 9.23
CA PRO A 127 2.92 35.93 7.99
C PRO A 127 4.31 35.34 8.24
N VAL A 128 4.68 34.32 7.47
CA VAL A 128 5.97 33.61 7.60
C VAL A 128 6.92 33.89 6.45
N ASP A 129 6.38 34.15 5.26
CA ASP A 129 7.16 34.45 4.05
C ASP A 129 6.29 35.23 3.04
N GLY A 130 6.90 35.95 2.11
CA GLY A 130 6.18 36.69 1.08
C GLY A 130 7.08 37.47 0.14
N GLY A 131 6.59 37.73 -1.08
CA GLY A 131 7.32 38.46 -2.11
C GLY A 131 6.69 38.33 -3.49
N GLU A 132 7.41 38.79 -4.51
CA GLU A 132 7.01 38.66 -5.92
C GLU A 132 7.81 37.56 -6.60
N TRP A 133 7.12 36.67 -7.30
CA TRP A 133 7.72 35.64 -8.14
C TRP A 133 7.58 36.04 -9.61
N GLU A 134 8.68 36.55 -10.19
CA GLU A 134 8.73 36.94 -11.61
C GLU A 134 8.65 35.72 -12.53
N MET A 135 7.80 35.79 -13.56
CA MET A 135 7.56 34.67 -14.49
C MET A 135 7.47 35.14 -15.95
N GLU A 136 8.05 34.36 -16.88
CA GLU A 136 8.02 34.67 -18.33
C GLU A 136 6.67 34.31 -19.01
N GLU A 137 5.89 33.39 -18.43
CA GLU A 137 4.57 32.98 -18.90
C GLU A 137 3.58 32.94 -17.73
N ALA A 138 2.32 33.30 -17.98
CA ALA A 138 1.27 33.26 -16.96
C ALA A 138 0.96 31.81 -16.53
N MET A 139 0.82 31.60 -15.22
CA MET A 139 0.48 30.31 -14.60
C MET A 139 -0.80 30.44 -13.78
N GLU A 140 -1.57 29.36 -13.71
CA GLU A 140 -2.79 29.30 -12.90
C GLU A 140 -2.45 29.48 -11.40
N LEU A 141 -3.31 30.16 -10.65
CA LEU A 141 -3.02 30.56 -9.26
C LEU A 141 -2.83 29.36 -8.33
N ASP A 142 -3.53 28.25 -8.55
CA ASP A 142 -3.37 27.03 -7.76
C ASP A 142 -2.04 26.31 -8.06
N GLU A 143 -1.60 26.32 -9.32
CA GLU A 143 -0.28 25.84 -9.72
C GLU A 143 0.84 26.71 -9.14
N ALA A 144 0.66 28.03 -9.12
CA ALA A 144 1.56 28.98 -8.48
C ALA A 144 1.68 28.72 -6.97
N ALA A 145 0.55 28.59 -6.30
CA ALA A 145 0.48 28.25 -4.88
C ALA A 145 1.15 26.90 -4.58
N ALA A 146 0.92 25.90 -5.43
CA ALA A 146 1.49 24.57 -5.25
C ALA A 146 3.02 24.58 -5.41
N ALA A 147 3.53 25.33 -6.38
CA ALA A 147 4.97 25.49 -6.60
C ALA A 147 5.66 26.21 -5.43
N LEU A 148 5.09 27.32 -4.96
CA LEU A 148 5.61 28.11 -3.83
C LEU A 148 5.63 27.31 -2.52
N LEU A 149 4.60 26.48 -2.28
CA LEU A 149 4.51 25.60 -1.10
C LEU A 149 5.21 24.23 -1.29
N GLN A 150 5.84 23.99 -2.45
CA GLN A 150 6.46 22.71 -2.81
C GLN A 150 5.52 21.52 -2.55
N THR A 151 4.27 21.65 -3.01
CA THR A 151 3.18 20.71 -2.82
C THR A 151 2.50 20.40 -4.15
N SER A 152 1.44 19.58 -4.12
CA SER A 152 0.59 19.34 -5.29
C SER A 152 -0.68 20.18 -5.21
N THR A 153 -1.25 20.59 -6.34
CA THR A 153 -2.56 21.26 -6.39
C THR A 153 -3.68 20.44 -5.71
N TYR A 154 -3.61 19.10 -5.73
CA TYR A 154 -4.53 18.22 -5.00
C TYR A 154 -4.45 18.31 -3.46
N ALA A 155 -3.36 18.88 -2.94
CA ALA A 155 -3.16 19.12 -1.52
C ALA A 155 -3.63 20.52 -1.10
N LEU A 156 -4.01 21.36 -2.05
CA LEU A 156 -4.53 22.69 -1.80
C LEU A 156 -6.06 22.69 -1.80
N THR A 157 -6.64 23.42 -0.85
CA THR A 157 -8.06 23.74 -0.83
C THR A 157 -8.20 25.25 -0.96
N GLU A 158 -8.92 25.73 -1.97
CA GLU A 158 -9.19 27.16 -2.12
C GLU A 158 -10.14 27.65 -1.02
N ILE A 159 -9.77 28.74 -0.34
CA ILE A 159 -10.66 29.45 0.58
C ILE A 159 -11.64 30.27 -0.25
N SER A 160 -12.91 29.89 -0.21
CA SER A 160 -13.93 30.46 -1.09
C SER A 160 -14.25 31.93 -0.82
N ASP A 161 -14.05 32.41 0.40
CA ASP A 161 -14.25 33.81 0.80
C ASP A 161 -12.91 34.51 1.04
N TYR A 162 -12.32 34.98 -0.06
CA TYR A 162 -11.01 35.66 -0.08
C TYR A 162 -11.02 36.93 0.78
N ASP A 163 -12.00 37.82 0.61
CA ASP A 163 -12.03 39.11 1.30
C ASP A 163 -12.14 38.90 2.82
N ARG A 164 -12.94 37.91 3.25
CA ARG A 164 -13.04 37.55 4.66
C ARG A 164 -11.74 37.00 5.24
N PHE A 165 -11.00 36.21 4.46
CA PHE A 165 -9.69 35.71 4.86
C PHE A 165 -8.67 36.86 5.05
N ILE A 166 -8.65 37.85 4.16
CA ILE A 166 -7.75 39.00 4.29
C ILE A 166 -8.13 39.87 5.50
N GLU A 167 -9.43 40.10 5.74
CA GLU A 167 -9.90 40.84 6.92
C GLU A 167 -9.43 40.24 8.26
N ILE A 168 -9.37 38.90 8.37
CA ILE A 168 -8.90 38.21 9.58
C ILE A 168 -7.36 38.14 9.63
N ALA A 169 -6.69 38.05 8.49
CA ALA A 169 -5.22 38.01 8.40
C ALA A 169 -4.58 39.35 8.77
N ASP A 170 -5.19 40.47 8.36
CA ASP A 170 -4.71 41.83 8.67
C ASP A 170 -4.89 42.24 10.14
N ARG A 171 -5.53 41.40 10.97
CA ARG A 171 -5.78 41.61 12.42
C ARG A 171 -6.41 42.96 12.77
N ASN A 172 -7.10 43.60 11.83
CA ASN A 172 -7.64 44.96 11.99
C ASN A 172 -9.09 44.98 12.53
N THR A 173 -9.53 43.91 13.18
CA THR A 173 -10.92 43.69 13.59
C THR A 173 -11.02 43.06 14.99
N GLU A 174 -12.08 43.38 15.75
CA GLU A 174 -12.39 42.78 17.07
C GLU A 174 -13.01 41.35 16.95
N LEU A 175 -12.57 40.56 15.95
CA LEU A 175 -13.14 39.25 15.63
C LEU A 175 -12.40 38.10 16.32
N ASP A 176 -13.13 37.02 16.65
CA ASP A 176 -12.57 35.76 17.13
C ASP A 176 -11.94 34.98 15.96
N VAL A 177 -10.66 35.26 15.70
CA VAL A 177 -9.90 34.73 14.55
C VAL A 177 -9.95 33.19 14.47
N PRO A 178 -9.73 32.41 15.56
CA PRO A 178 -9.88 30.96 15.52
C PRO A 178 -11.26 30.47 15.10
N ALA A 179 -12.34 31.13 15.57
CA ALA A 179 -13.70 30.73 15.25
C ALA A 179 -14.07 31.03 13.80
N GLU A 180 -13.64 32.17 13.27
CA GLU A 180 -13.87 32.56 11.87
C GLU A 180 -13.04 31.69 10.90
N LEU A 181 -11.79 31.37 11.24
CA LEU A 181 -10.95 30.48 10.43
C LEU A 181 -11.54 29.06 10.36
N ALA A 182 -12.10 28.56 11.48
CA ALA A 182 -12.78 27.27 11.50
C ALA A 182 -14.03 27.25 10.59
N LYS A 183 -14.75 28.38 10.45
CA LYS A 183 -15.89 28.49 9.51
C LYS A 183 -15.40 28.45 8.06
N LEU A 184 -14.40 29.26 7.72
CA LEU A 184 -13.82 29.29 6.37
C LEU A 184 -13.28 27.92 5.94
N LYS A 185 -12.62 27.18 6.85
CA LYS A 185 -12.19 25.80 6.61
C LYS A 185 -13.37 24.88 6.30
N ASN A 186 -14.39 24.88 7.17
CA ASN A 186 -15.55 24.00 7.00
C ASN A 186 -16.29 24.31 5.70
N GLU A 187 -16.40 25.59 5.33
CA GLU A 187 -17.00 26.03 4.08
C GLU A 187 -16.21 25.54 2.87
N ALA A 188 -14.88 25.74 2.88
CA ALA A 188 -13.97 25.27 1.84
C ALA A 188 -14.04 23.74 1.63
N PHE A 189 -14.19 22.97 2.71
CA PHE A 189 -14.39 21.50 2.64
C PHE A 189 -15.81 21.06 2.26
N SER A 190 -16.79 21.96 2.31
CA SER A 190 -18.20 21.67 2.03
C SER A 190 -18.69 22.14 0.65
N ALA A 191 -17.86 22.92 -0.06
CA ALA A 191 -18.18 23.41 -1.40
C ALA A 191 -18.39 22.25 -2.40
N PRO A 192 -19.48 22.25 -3.20
CA PRO A 192 -19.81 21.13 -4.07
C PRO A 192 -18.86 21.07 -5.28
N VAL A 193 -18.19 19.92 -5.45
CA VAL A 193 -17.49 19.54 -6.69
C VAL A 193 -18.48 19.61 -7.85
N GLN A 194 -18.17 20.41 -8.89
CA GLN A 194 -19.01 20.52 -10.08
C GLN A 194 -19.15 19.15 -10.79
N LYS A 195 -20.38 18.86 -11.19
CA LYS A 195 -20.95 17.56 -11.58
C LYS A 195 -20.28 16.89 -12.80
N VAL A 196 -19.94 15.61 -12.66
CA VAL A 196 -20.01 14.62 -13.76
C VAL A 196 -21.03 13.55 -13.38
N LYS A 197 -21.95 13.26 -14.31
CA LYS A 197 -23.22 12.55 -14.13
C LYS A 197 -23.09 11.13 -13.56
N ASP A 198 -23.88 10.84 -12.52
CA ASP A 198 -24.20 9.51 -12.00
C ASP A 198 -24.95 8.64 -13.01
N PRO A 199 -24.65 7.32 -13.10
CA PRO A 199 -25.63 6.30 -13.38
C PRO A 199 -26.27 5.83 -12.06
N THR A 200 -27.59 5.93 -12.06
CA THR A 200 -28.62 5.55 -11.08
C THR A 200 -28.28 4.38 -10.14
N GLN A 201 -28.50 4.61 -8.83
CA GLN A 201 -28.55 3.58 -7.79
C GLN A 201 -29.76 2.65 -8.01
N GLU A 202 -29.50 1.36 -8.21
CA GLU A 202 -30.45 0.30 -7.84
C GLU A 202 -30.02 -0.28 -6.48
N GLN A 203 -30.87 -0.11 -5.48
CA GLN A 203 -30.79 -0.84 -4.22
C GLN A 203 -31.11 -2.31 -4.48
N GLN A 204 -30.10 -3.18 -4.38
CA GLN A 204 -30.32 -4.62 -4.17
C GLN A 204 -29.91 -4.99 -2.74
N THR A 205 -30.93 -5.22 -1.91
CA THR A 205 -30.83 -6.05 -0.72
C THR A 205 -30.52 -7.48 -1.14
N ASP A 206 -29.30 -7.97 -0.90
CA ASP A 206 -29.00 -9.39 -1.10
C ASP A 206 -28.28 -10.02 0.09
N THR A 207 -28.80 -11.19 0.41
CA THR A 207 -28.44 -12.09 1.51
C THR A 207 -27.11 -12.77 1.16
N PRO A 208 -26.20 -13.07 2.12
CA PRO A 208 -24.83 -13.44 1.79
C PRO A 208 -24.75 -14.78 1.06
N THR A 209 -24.26 -14.73 -0.17
CA THR A 209 -23.88 -15.93 -0.93
C THR A 209 -22.36 -16.03 -0.90
N VAL A 210 -21.84 -17.07 -0.24
CA VAL A 210 -20.41 -17.42 -0.24
C VAL A 210 -20.03 -17.82 -1.66
N ASN A 211 -19.23 -16.99 -2.35
CA ASN A 211 -18.63 -17.33 -3.63
C ASN A 211 -17.10 -17.24 -3.53
N ASP A 212 -16.44 -18.22 -4.17
CA ASP A 212 -15.01 -18.49 -4.12
C ASP A 212 -14.11 -17.27 -4.41
N PRO A 213 -12.92 -17.19 -3.78
CA PRO A 213 -11.93 -16.15 -4.06
C PRO A 213 -11.49 -16.19 -5.53
N GLU A 214 -11.26 -15.00 -6.09
CA GLU A 214 -10.92 -14.71 -7.48
C GLU A 214 -10.27 -15.86 -8.26
N LYS A 215 -10.80 -16.12 -9.46
CA LYS A 215 -10.03 -16.79 -10.52
C LYS A 215 -8.83 -15.90 -10.82
N ILE A 216 -7.69 -16.23 -10.24
CA ILE A 216 -6.38 -15.84 -10.72
C ILE A 216 -6.35 -16.26 -12.19
N THR A 217 -6.50 -15.31 -13.10
CA THR A 217 -6.26 -15.55 -14.51
C THR A 217 -4.80 -15.91 -14.65
N ALA A 218 -4.53 -17.22 -14.69
CA ALA A 218 -3.23 -17.74 -15.03
C ALA A 218 -2.90 -17.24 -16.43
N ILE A 219 -1.98 -16.27 -16.51
CA ILE A 219 -1.24 -16.01 -17.74
C ILE A 219 -0.63 -17.36 -18.10
N LYS A 220 -0.90 -17.86 -19.32
CA LYS A 220 -0.30 -19.10 -19.82
C LYS A 220 1.20 -18.89 -19.97
N ASN A 221 1.93 -19.02 -18.88
CA ASN A 221 3.38 -19.14 -18.89
C ASN A 221 3.72 -20.53 -19.42
N GLU A 222 4.81 -20.63 -20.18
CA GLU A 222 5.37 -21.93 -20.53
C GLU A 222 5.58 -22.77 -19.26
N PRO A 223 5.28 -24.08 -19.30
CA PRO A 223 5.41 -24.93 -18.13
C PRO A 223 6.86 -24.90 -17.63
N LYS A 224 7.06 -24.43 -16.39
CA LYS A 224 8.37 -24.46 -15.72
C LYS A 224 8.87 -25.89 -15.64
N SER A 225 10.15 -26.09 -15.95
CA SER A 225 10.79 -27.40 -15.77
C SER A 225 11.15 -27.67 -14.30
N GLY A 226 11.45 -28.92 -13.95
CA GLY A 226 11.77 -29.33 -12.57
C GLY A 226 10.56 -29.70 -11.71
N VAL A 227 10.81 -30.00 -10.44
CA VAL A 227 9.77 -30.41 -9.46
C VAL A 227 9.52 -29.26 -8.50
N PRO A 228 8.26 -28.84 -8.28
CA PRO A 228 7.95 -27.79 -7.31
C PRO A 228 8.07 -28.32 -5.87
N TYR A 229 8.97 -27.73 -5.09
CA TYR A 229 9.10 -27.95 -3.65
C TYR A 229 8.54 -26.76 -2.88
N THR A 230 7.81 -27.04 -1.79
CA THR A 230 7.41 -26.00 -0.85
C THR A 230 8.49 -25.90 0.22
N TYR A 231 9.03 -24.71 0.43
CA TYR A 231 10.03 -24.46 1.46
C TYR A 231 9.41 -24.56 2.86
N HIS A 232 10.13 -25.19 3.77
CA HIS A 232 9.85 -25.22 5.20
C HIS A 232 11.06 -24.67 5.94
N PHE A 233 10.81 -23.93 7.03
CA PHE A 233 11.89 -23.28 7.77
C PHE A 233 12.99 -24.26 8.19
N ASN A 234 14.24 -23.85 7.96
CA ASN A 234 15.41 -24.52 8.47
C ASN A 234 16.25 -23.52 9.28
N VAL A 235 16.68 -23.91 10.47
CA VAL A 235 17.52 -23.07 11.34
C VAL A 235 18.85 -22.67 10.68
N ASN A 236 19.36 -23.49 9.75
CA ASN A 236 20.59 -23.22 9.01
C ASN A 236 20.41 -22.17 7.89
N ASP A 237 19.16 -21.78 7.61
CA ASP A 237 18.82 -20.76 6.62
C ASP A 237 18.67 -19.37 7.25
N VAL A 238 18.95 -19.24 8.55
CA VAL A 238 19.01 -17.95 9.23
C VAL A 238 20.39 -17.33 9.03
N VAL A 239 20.44 -16.14 8.43
CA VAL A 239 21.70 -15.40 8.25
C VAL A 239 22.20 -14.87 9.59
N THR A 240 23.40 -15.29 9.96
CA THR A 240 24.15 -14.74 11.10
C THR A 240 25.22 -13.76 10.64
N GLY A 241 25.54 -12.76 11.46
CA GLY A 241 26.65 -11.84 11.23
C GLY A 241 26.22 -10.40 10.94
N GLY A 242 27.20 -9.57 10.60
CA GLY A 242 27.02 -8.15 10.35
C GLY A 242 26.45 -7.84 8.97
N ALA A 243 26.32 -6.55 8.67
CA ALA A 243 25.64 -6.10 7.46
C ALA A 243 26.28 -6.59 6.14
N LYS A 244 27.61 -6.80 6.08
CA LYS A 244 28.26 -7.38 4.90
C LYS A 244 27.88 -8.85 4.66
N SER A 245 27.66 -9.63 5.73
CA SER A 245 27.23 -11.02 5.63
C SER A 245 25.79 -11.10 5.09
N LYS A 246 24.92 -10.20 5.57
CA LYS A 246 23.55 -10.04 5.08
C LYS A 246 23.51 -9.57 3.62
N PHE A 247 24.38 -8.62 3.25
CA PHE A 247 24.52 -8.17 1.85
C PHE A 247 24.88 -9.33 0.93
N LYS A 248 25.90 -10.11 1.31
CA LYS A 248 26.33 -11.29 0.55
C LYS A 248 25.19 -12.30 0.39
N ALA A 249 24.46 -12.59 1.44
CA ALA A 249 23.30 -13.51 1.38
C ALA A 249 22.20 -13.00 0.44
N ASN A 250 21.88 -11.69 0.47
CA ASN A 250 20.91 -11.09 -0.45
C ASN A 250 21.38 -11.21 -1.90
N VAL A 251 22.65 -10.89 -2.18
CA VAL A 251 23.24 -10.99 -3.53
C VAL A 251 23.21 -12.44 -4.04
N GLU A 252 23.59 -13.40 -3.21
CA GLU A 252 23.54 -14.84 -3.57
C GLU A 252 22.11 -15.28 -3.88
N ALA A 253 21.13 -14.87 -3.07
CA ALA A 253 19.71 -15.16 -3.31
C ALA A 253 19.21 -14.57 -4.63
N ILE A 254 19.57 -13.33 -4.95
CA ILE A 254 19.19 -12.67 -6.21
C ILE A 254 19.84 -13.36 -7.42
N GLN A 255 21.12 -13.72 -7.31
CA GLN A 255 21.82 -14.44 -8.39
C GLN A 255 21.20 -15.81 -8.66
N VAL A 256 20.84 -16.54 -7.59
CA VAL A 256 20.12 -17.82 -7.71
C VAL A 256 18.75 -17.62 -8.34
N LEU A 257 18.00 -16.60 -7.92
CA LEU A 257 16.70 -16.26 -8.52
C LEU A 257 16.84 -16.00 -10.03
N GLN A 258 17.74 -15.11 -10.43
CA GLN A 258 17.97 -14.74 -11.84
C GLN A 258 18.36 -15.96 -12.68
N LYS A 259 19.19 -16.86 -12.13
CA LYS A 259 19.54 -18.12 -12.78
C LYS A 259 18.32 -19.02 -13.00
N ILE A 260 17.51 -19.23 -11.96
CA ILE A 260 16.31 -20.08 -12.03
C ILE A 260 15.30 -19.54 -13.04
N GLU A 261 15.13 -18.21 -13.10
CA GLU A 261 14.26 -17.54 -14.06
C GLU A 261 14.78 -17.65 -15.49
N ALA A 262 16.08 -17.45 -15.72
CA ALA A 262 16.70 -17.63 -17.02
C ALA A 262 16.58 -19.08 -17.53
N GLU A 263 16.62 -20.06 -16.62
CA GLU A 263 16.45 -21.49 -16.91
C GLU A 263 14.97 -21.93 -16.98
N ASN A 264 14.02 -21.01 -16.73
CA ASN A 264 12.57 -21.27 -16.68
C ASN A 264 12.20 -22.55 -15.89
N ARG A 265 12.67 -22.65 -14.65
CA ARG A 265 12.46 -23.84 -13.82
C ARG A 265 12.04 -23.53 -12.38
N TYR A 266 11.69 -24.58 -11.65
CA TYR A 266 11.54 -24.52 -10.20
C TYR A 266 12.91 -24.61 -9.50
N ALA A 267 13.02 -23.95 -8.35
CA ALA A 267 14.17 -24.04 -7.47
C ALA A 267 14.35 -25.46 -6.91
N THR A 268 15.60 -25.92 -6.76
CA THR A 268 15.89 -27.12 -5.95
C THR A 268 15.84 -26.78 -4.45
N PRO A 269 15.71 -27.77 -3.54
CA PRO A 269 15.75 -27.53 -2.10
C PRO A 269 17.01 -26.76 -1.64
N GLU A 270 18.16 -27.03 -2.25
CA GLU A 270 19.43 -26.35 -1.95
C GLU A 270 19.39 -24.88 -2.37
N GLU A 271 18.81 -24.59 -3.54
CA GLU A 271 18.63 -23.23 -4.03
C GLU A 271 17.57 -22.47 -3.20
N GLN A 272 16.52 -23.15 -2.73
CA GLN A 272 15.56 -22.58 -1.78
C GLN A 272 16.22 -22.21 -0.45
N SER A 273 17.14 -23.03 0.06
CA SER A 273 17.93 -22.69 1.27
C SER A 273 18.78 -21.43 1.08
N ILE A 274 19.31 -21.19 -0.13
CA ILE A 274 20.03 -19.94 -0.44
C ILE A 274 19.07 -18.76 -0.49
N MET A 275 17.93 -18.90 -1.18
CA MET A 275 16.95 -17.82 -1.30
C MET A 275 16.26 -17.47 0.02
N ALA A 276 16.03 -18.45 0.90
CA ALA A 276 15.45 -18.26 2.23
C ALA A 276 16.33 -17.38 3.14
N LYS A 277 17.62 -17.24 2.82
CA LYS A 277 18.57 -16.36 3.52
C LYS A 277 18.44 -14.89 3.10
N TYR A 278 17.57 -14.55 2.17
CA TYR A 278 17.30 -13.15 1.82
C TYR A 278 16.65 -12.43 3.02
N VAL A 279 17.29 -11.35 3.48
CA VAL A 279 16.87 -10.58 4.67
C VAL A 279 16.49 -9.14 4.35
N GLY A 280 16.38 -8.79 3.07
CA GLY A 280 16.04 -7.45 2.62
C GLY A 280 17.10 -6.40 2.94
N TRP A 281 16.73 -5.14 2.72
CA TRP A 281 17.68 -4.01 2.73
C TRP A 281 17.60 -3.13 3.98
N GLY A 282 16.64 -3.41 4.89
CA GLY A 282 16.35 -2.57 6.06
C GLY A 282 17.55 -2.33 6.99
N GLY A 283 18.37 -3.37 7.19
CA GLY A 283 19.58 -3.31 8.01
C GLY A 283 20.87 -3.01 7.24
N ILE A 284 20.77 -2.62 5.96
CA ILE A 284 21.93 -2.47 5.05
C ILE A 284 21.84 -1.20 4.17
N PRO A 285 21.47 -0.01 4.70
CA PRO A 285 21.37 1.20 3.88
C PRO A 285 22.68 1.57 3.18
N GLN A 286 23.83 1.23 3.77
CA GLN A 286 25.16 1.48 3.20
C GLN A 286 25.47 0.69 1.92
N ALA A 287 24.66 -0.30 1.54
CA ALA A 287 24.75 -0.98 0.25
C ALA A 287 24.38 -0.07 -0.94
N PHE A 288 23.78 1.09 -0.69
CA PHE A 288 23.36 2.04 -1.71
C PHE A 288 24.24 3.30 -1.68
N THR A 289 24.49 3.87 -2.85
CA THR A 289 25.23 5.13 -3.01
C THR A 289 24.35 6.35 -2.65
N THR A 290 25.00 7.43 -2.22
CA THR A 290 24.39 8.71 -1.81
C THR A 290 24.54 9.80 -2.89
N ASP A 291 24.77 9.44 -4.15
CA ASP A 291 25.07 10.37 -5.22
C ASP A 291 23.88 11.27 -5.58
N ARG A 292 24.12 12.57 -5.83
CA ARG A 292 23.09 13.57 -6.18
C ARG A 292 22.24 13.20 -7.41
N ALA A 293 22.76 12.36 -8.32
CA ALA A 293 21.95 11.79 -9.40
C ALA A 293 20.88 10.80 -8.88
N ALA A 294 21.16 10.10 -7.78
CA ALA A 294 20.22 9.22 -7.07
C ALA A 294 19.23 9.98 -6.16
N GLU A 295 19.45 11.27 -5.86
CA GLU A 295 18.46 12.13 -5.18
C GLU A 295 17.22 12.34 -6.06
N SER A 296 17.37 12.35 -7.38
CA SER A 296 16.23 12.36 -8.32
C SER A 296 15.40 11.07 -8.31
N LEU A 297 15.89 10.00 -7.66
CA LEU A 297 15.25 8.68 -7.64
C LEU A 297 14.56 8.33 -6.31
N GLY A 298 14.39 9.29 -5.39
CA GLY A 298 13.56 9.13 -4.20
C GLY A 298 14.22 8.31 -3.09
N GLY A 299 14.59 8.99 -2.01
CA GLY A 299 15.01 8.41 -0.73
C GLY A 299 16.13 9.21 -0.07
N ASN A 300 15.94 9.56 1.19
CA ASN A 300 16.88 10.32 2.01
C ASN A 300 18.02 9.41 2.51
N LEU A 301 19.14 9.40 1.80
CA LEU A 301 20.44 8.96 2.35
C LEU A 301 21.38 10.15 2.23
N GLY A 302 21.70 10.78 3.36
CA GLY A 302 22.58 11.95 3.42
C GLY A 302 24.00 11.67 2.93
N GLU A 303 24.66 12.73 2.47
CA GLU A 303 25.94 12.73 1.75
C GLU A 303 27.09 12.04 2.50
N ALA A 304 27.50 10.88 1.98
CA ALA A 304 28.83 10.26 1.94
C ALA A 304 28.63 8.74 1.85
N ALA A 305 29.07 8.11 0.75
CA ALA A 305 29.21 6.65 0.74
C ALA A 305 30.11 6.27 1.93
N PRO A 306 29.65 5.43 2.88
CA PRO A 306 30.51 5.04 3.99
C PRO A 306 31.75 4.34 3.43
N ASN A 307 32.94 4.86 3.73
CA ASN A 307 34.21 4.23 3.31
C ASN A 307 34.16 2.72 3.59
N GLY A 308 34.52 1.90 2.59
CA GLY A 308 34.57 0.44 2.70
C GLY A 308 33.33 -0.32 2.21
N TRP A 309 32.42 0.33 1.49
CA TRP A 309 31.24 -0.29 0.82
C TRP A 309 31.24 -0.12 -0.71
N GLU A 310 32.31 0.43 -1.28
CA GLU A 310 32.39 0.80 -2.70
C GLU A 310 32.26 -0.43 -3.61
N THR A 311 32.80 -1.58 -3.17
CA THR A 311 32.71 -2.84 -3.92
C THR A 311 31.28 -3.37 -3.91
N GLU A 312 30.64 -3.40 -2.74
CA GLU A 312 29.26 -3.84 -2.56
C GLU A 312 28.27 -2.96 -3.34
N GLN A 313 28.44 -1.64 -3.28
CA GLN A 313 27.62 -0.68 -4.03
C GLN A 313 27.72 -0.88 -5.54
N LYS A 314 28.95 -1.05 -6.07
CA LYS A 314 29.18 -1.35 -7.48
C LYS A 314 28.53 -2.67 -7.87
N GLN A 315 28.76 -3.72 -7.09
CA GLN A 315 28.20 -5.05 -7.34
C GLN A 315 26.66 -5.01 -7.38
N LEU A 316 26.03 -4.29 -6.47
CA LEU A 316 24.56 -4.19 -6.42
C LEU A 316 24.00 -3.44 -7.64
N ARG A 317 24.64 -2.35 -8.05
CA ARG A 317 24.27 -1.57 -9.24
C ARG A 317 24.41 -2.37 -10.55
N GLU A 318 25.39 -3.27 -10.61
CA GLU A 318 25.59 -4.15 -11.77
C GLU A 318 24.62 -5.34 -11.78
N LEU A 319 24.18 -5.80 -10.60
CA LEU A 319 23.30 -6.97 -10.44
C LEU A 319 21.83 -6.68 -10.73
N LEU A 320 21.36 -5.48 -10.38
CA LEU A 320 19.93 -5.10 -10.42
C LEU A 320 19.61 -4.22 -11.62
N THR A 321 18.38 -4.32 -12.14
CA THR A 321 17.87 -3.29 -13.07
C THR A 321 17.72 -1.94 -12.35
N PRO A 322 17.63 -0.82 -13.08
CA PRO A 322 17.39 0.49 -12.46
C PRO A 322 16.14 0.53 -11.57
N GLU A 323 15.06 -0.12 -11.99
CA GLU A 323 13.79 -0.20 -11.27
C GLU A 323 13.90 -1.06 -10.01
N GLU A 324 14.55 -2.22 -10.12
CA GLU A 324 14.84 -3.10 -8.99
C GLU A 324 15.75 -2.42 -7.97
N TYR A 325 16.79 -1.71 -8.43
CA TYR A 325 17.69 -0.96 -7.56
C TYR A 325 16.95 0.17 -6.84
N LYS A 326 16.08 0.91 -7.54
CA LYS A 326 15.23 1.95 -6.94
C LYS A 326 14.30 1.38 -5.87
N ALA A 327 13.61 0.28 -6.16
CA ALA A 327 12.71 -0.39 -5.22
C ALA A 327 13.48 -0.92 -4.00
N ALA A 328 14.60 -1.60 -4.22
CA ALA A 328 15.50 -2.10 -3.18
C ALA A 328 15.98 -0.96 -2.26
N ARG A 329 16.39 0.18 -2.84
CA ARG A 329 16.79 1.38 -2.09
C ARG A 329 15.64 1.95 -1.25
N ALA A 330 14.46 2.09 -1.84
CA ALA A 330 13.28 2.59 -1.13
C ALA A 330 12.86 1.68 0.04
N SER A 331 13.09 0.38 -0.09
CA SER A 331 12.76 -0.62 0.94
C SER A 331 13.69 -0.61 2.17
N THR A 332 14.80 0.14 2.15
CA THR A 332 15.73 0.27 3.29
C THR A 332 15.05 0.81 4.57
N LEU A 333 13.89 1.46 4.45
CA LEU A 333 13.14 1.98 5.59
C LEU A 333 12.12 0.97 6.15
N THR A 334 11.77 -0.08 5.40
CA THR A 334 10.60 -0.92 5.70
C THR A 334 10.84 -2.43 5.59
N SER A 335 11.94 -2.86 4.98
CA SER A 335 12.27 -4.28 4.73
C SER A 335 12.96 -4.94 5.94
N PHE A 336 12.25 -5.03 7.07
CA PHE A 336 12.73 -5.68 8.29
C PHE A 336 12.04 -7.05 8.49
N TYR A 337 12.81 -8.12 8.36
CA TYR A 337 12.27 -9.49 8.36
C TYR A 337 11.98 -10.01 9.76
N THR A 338 10.82 -10.68 9.89
CA THR A 338 10.32 -11.21 11.16
C THR A 338 11.18 -12.37 11.65
N PRO A 339 11.70 -12.31 12.90
CA PRO A 339 12.45 -13.40 13.50
C PRO A 339 11.61 -14.68 13.68
N PRO A 340 12.21 -15.88 13.58
CA PRO A 340 11.49 -17.14 13.76
C PRO A 340 10.77 -17.28 15.10
N VAL A 341 11.33 -16.71 16.18
CA VAL A 341 10.71 -16.74 17.51
C VAL A 341 9.38 -15.98 17.55
N VAL A 342 9.25 -14.90 16.77
CA VAL A 342 8.01 -14.11 16.70
C VAL A 342 6.96 -14.84 15.88
N THR A 343 7.33 -15.43 14.75
CA THR A 343 6.39 -16.22 13.93
C THR A 343 5.94 -17.50 14.65
N ASP A 344 6.82 -18.16 15.39
CA ASP A 344 6.47 -19.28 16.29
C ASP A 344 5.41 -18.86 17.32
N GLY A 345 5.59 -17.70 17.95
CA GLY A 345 4.61 -17.16 18.89
C GLY A 345 3.24 -16.90 18.24
N VAL A 346 3.21 -16.33 17.04
CA VAL A 346 1.94 -16.12 16.32
C VAL A 346 1.22 -17.45 16.04
N TYR A 347 1.93 -18.47 15.55
CA TYR A 347 1.30 -19.78 15.31
C TYR A 347 0.94 -20.54 16.59
N GLN A 348 1.71 -20.36 17.67
CA GLN A 348 1.33 -20.87 18.99
C GLN A 348 -0.01 -20.27 19.42
N ALA A 349 -0.19 -18.95 19.31
CA ALA A 349 -1.44 -18.28 19.64
C ALA A 349 -2.59 -18.77 18.75
N LEU A 350 -2.41 -18.84 17.44
CA LEU A 350 -3.43 -19.35 16.52
C LEU A 350 -3.84 -20.79 16.84
N SER A 351 -2.87 -21.66 17.16
CA SER A 351 -3.16 -23.03 17.59
C SER A 351 -3.93 -23.06 18.91
N GLN A 352 -3.57 -22.23 19.89
CA GLN A 352 -4.30 -22.10 21.16
C GLN A 352 -5.73 -21.60 20.97
N PHE A 353 -5.95 -20.72 19.99
CA PHE A 353 -7.28 -20.25 19.63
C PHE A 353 -8.11 -21.32 18.91
N GLY A 354 -7.50 -22.42 18.47
CA GLY A 354 -8.18 -23.54 17.79
C GLY A 354 -8.22 -23.41 16.27
N PHE A 355 -7.30 -22.64 15.66
CA PHE A 355 -7.16 -22.61 14.21
C PHE A 355 -6.43 -23.87 13.71
N GLU A 356 -7.11 -24.68 12.90
CA GLU A 356 -6.57 -25.93 12.34
C GLU A 356 -6.32 -25.86 10.83
N GLY A 357 -6.82 -24.82 10.15
CA GLY A 357 -6.66 -24.60 8.72
C GLY A 357 -7.76 -23.70 8.13
N GLY A 358 -7.52 -23.17 6.93
CA GLY A 358 -8.47 -22.30 6.22
C GLY A 358 -7.80 -21.42 5.16
N ASN A 359 -8.48 -20.36 4.73
CA ASN A 359 -7.88 -19.36 3.87
C ASN A 359 -7.02 -18.40 4.72
N VAL A 360 -5.71 -18.37 4.48
CA VAL A 360 -4.76 -17.52 5.21
C VAL A 360 -4.16 -16.49 4.27
N LEU A 361 -4.19 -15.22 4.67
CA LEU A 361 -3.57 -14.10 3.95
C LEU A 361 -2.37 -13.54 4.73
N GLU A 362 -1.26 -13.34 4.02
CA GLU A 362 -0.12 -12.52 4.46
C GLU A 362 0.01 -11.30 3.53
N PRO A 363 -0.36 -10.08 3.96
CA PRO A 363 -0.53 -8.93 3.07
C PRO A 363 0.77 -8.17 2.73
N SER A 364 1.87 -8.53 3.38
CA SER A 364 3.22 -7.93 3.21
C SER A 364 4.28 -8.99 3.50
N MET A 365 4.31 -10.02 2.66
CA MET A 365 4.94 -11.29 3.02
C MET A 365 6.48 -11.30 2.97
N GLY A 366 7.11 -10.36 2.26
CA GLY A 366 8.53 -10.45 1.91
C GLY A 366 8.83 -11.76 1.20
N VAL A 367 9.76 -12.55 1.74
CA VAL A 367 10.04 -13.93 1.26
C VAL A 367 9.18 -15.01 1.94
N GLY A 368 8.20 -14.61 2.76
CA GLY A 368 7.23 -15.49 3.42
C GLY A 368 7.72 -16.17 4.69
N ASN A 369 8.33 -15.42 5.63
CA ASN A 369 8.77 -15.98 6.92
C ASN A 369 7.62 -16.54 7.77
N PHE A 370 6.41 -15.99 7.64
CA PHE A 370 5.24 -16.59 8.28
C PHE A 370 4.86 -17.89 7.60
N PHE A 371 4.90 -17.98 6.27
CA PHE A 371 4.62 -19.23 5.59
C PHE A 371 5.60 -20.32 6.04
N SER A 372 6.92 -20.08 6.00
CA SER A 372 7.93 -21.12 6.33
C SER A 372 7.77 -21.75 7.72
N LYS A 373 7.16 -21.03 8.67
CA LYS A 373 6.98 -21.42 10.07
C LYS A 373 5.58 -21.95 10.41
N MET A 374 4.67 -21.98 9.43
CA MET A 374 3.34 -22.55 9.61
C MET A 374 3.44 -24.05 9.93
N PRO A 375 2.82 -24.54 11.03
CA PRO A 375 2.80 -25.96 11.36
C PRO A 375 2.25 -26.81 10.20
N GLU A 376 2.85 -27.99 9.95
CA GLU A 376 2.51 -28.83 8.79
C GLU A 376 1.04 -29.19 8.73
N ASN A 377 0.45 -29.61 9.86
CA ASN A 377 -0.97 -29.96 9.94
C ASN A 377 -1.89 -28.75 9.64
N MET A 378 -1.48 -27.55 10.00
CA MET A 378 -2.24 -26.33 9.74
C MET A 378 -2.11 -25.93 8.26
N ARG A 379 -0.90 -26.06 7.70
CA ARG A 379 -0.58 -25.77 6.30
C ARG A 379 -1.32 -26.71 5.36
N ASP A 380 -1.31 -28.02 5.61
CA ASP A 380 -1.96 -29.03 4.77
C ASP A 380 -3.49 -28.81 4.67
N ASN A 381 -4.07 -28.19 5.70
CA ASN A 381 -5.49 -27.83 5.76
C ASN A 381 -5.77 -26.39 5.33
N SER A 382 -4.78 -25.67 4.79
CA SER A 382 -4.89 -24.26 4.43
C SER A 382 -4.69 -23.97 2.96
N ARG A 383 -5.28 -22.86 2.51
CA ARG A 383 -4.97 -22.21 1.24
C ARG A 383 -4.27 -20.90 1.54
N LEU A 384 -3.04 -20.74 1.06
CA LEU A 384 -2.22 -19.60 1.41
C LEU A 384 -2.21 -18.54 0.30
N TYR A 385 -2.35 -17.28 0.71
CA TYR A 385 -2.40 -16.11 -0.14
C TYR A 385 -1.38 -15.11 0.36
N GLY A 386 -0.45 -14.73 -0.51
CA GLY A 386 0.62 -13.79 -0.19
C GLY A 386 0.55 -12.55 -1.07
N VAL A 387 0.89 -11.41 -0.50
CA VAL A 387 1.03 -10.14 -1.23
C VAL A 387 2.38 -9.55 -0.87
N GLU A 388 3.15 -9.17 -1.88
CA GLU A 388 4.42 -8.48 -1.70
C GLU A 388 4.56 -7.35 -2.72
N LEU A 389 4.97 -6.17 -2.27
CA LEU A 389 5.14 -5.01 -3.14
C LEU A 389 6.46 -5.08 -3.91
N ASP A 390 7.54 -5.52 -3.25
CA ASP A 390 8.87 -5.58 -3.85
C ASP A 390 9.02 -6.78 -4.78
N SER A 391 9.45 -6.51 -6.02
CA SER A 391 9.53 -7.52 -7.07
C SER A 391 10.52 -8.65 -6.75
N ILE A 392 11.66 -8.34 -6.14
CA ILE A 392 12.70 -9.35 -5.85
C ILE A 392 12.19 -10.30 -4.78
N SER A 393 11.75 -9.78 -3.64
CA SER A 393 11.26 -10.60 -2.53
C SER A 393 9.99 -11.36 -2.90
N GLY A 394 9.07 -10.77 -3.68
CA GLY A 394 7.89 -11.45 -4.19
C GLY A 394 8.22 -12.62 -5.15
N ARG A 395 9.21 -12.46 -6.04
CA ARG A 395 9.65 -13.54 -6.94
C ARG A 395 10.42 -14.64 -6.19
N ILE A 396 11.21 -14.27 -5.17
CA ILE A 396 11.80 -15.24 -4.24
C ILE A 396 10.68 -16.04 -3.54
N ALA A 397 9.67 -15.37 -3.00
CA ALA A 397 8.54 -16.03 -2.34
C ALA A 397 7.81 -17.00 -3.28
N GLN A 398 7.63 -16.65 -4.55
CA GLN A 398 7.05 -17.55 -5.55
C GLN A 398 7.91 -18.80 -5.83
N GLN A 399 9.23 -18.71 -5.68
CA GLN A 399 10.11 -19.87 -5.79
C GLN A 399 10.18 -20.71 -4.50
N LEU A 400 10.01 -20.08 -3.33
CA LEU A 400 9.91 -20.77 -2.04
C LEU A 400 8.57 -21.49 -1.88
N TYR A 401 7.48 -20.92 -2.41
CA TYR A 401 6.13 -21.46 -2.28
C TYR A 401 5.41 -21.58 -3.63
N PRO A 402 5.92 -22.42 -4.56
CA PRO A 402 5.45 -22.47 -5.96
C PRO A 402 4.01 -22.97 -6.13
N LYS A 403 3.38 -23.49 -5.07
CA LYS A 403 1.99 -23.97 -5.04
C LYS A 403 1.01 -22.94 -4.47
N GLU A 404 1.51 -21.88 -3.84
CA GLU A 404 0.69 -20.90 -3.12
C GLU A 404 0.34 -19.70 -4.00
N ARG A 405 -0.64 -18.89 -3.57
CA ARG A 405 -1.18 -17.78 -4.36
C ARG A 405 -0.51 -16.46 -3.99
N ILE A 406 0.62 -16.16 -4.64
CA ILE A 406 1.44 -14.98 -4.33
C ILE A 406 1.27 -13.91 -5.41
N GLN A 407 0.83 -12.72 -5.00
CA GLN A 407 0.67 -11.54 -5.86
C GLN A 407 1.80 -10.54 -5.60
N ILE A 408 2.53 -10.17 -6.66
CA ILE A 408 3.60 -9.16 -6.60
C ILE A 408 2.99 -7.80 -6.97
N LYS A 409 2.46 -7.10 -5.98
CA LYS A 409 1.85 -5.76 -6.07
C LYS A 409 1.56 -5.22 -4.67
N GLY A 410 1.30 -3.92 -4.58
CA GLY A 410 0.89 -3.30 -3.32
C GLY A 410 -0.44 -3.83 -2.79
N PHE A 411 -0.59 -3.89 -1.46
CA PHE A 411 -1.82 -4.35 -0.83
C PHE A 411 -3.02 -3.47 -1.19
N GLU A 412 -2.79 -2.18 -1.44
CA GLU A 412 -3.77 -1.20 -1.96
C GLU A 412 -4.32 -1.55 -3.35
N GLN A 413 -3.56 -2.31 -4.13
CA GLN A 413 -3.94 -2.75 -5.49
C GLN A 413 -4.59 -4.15 -5.51
N THR A 414 -4.84 -4.74 -4.34
CA THR A 414 -5.51 -6.04 -4.25
C THR A 414 -7.03 -5.88 -4.31
N SER A 415 -7.68 -6.78 -5.05
CA SER A 415 -9.12 -6.84 -5.28
C SER A 415 -9.78 -8.00 -4.51
N PHE A 416 -9.14 -8.48 -3.44
CA PHE A 416 -9.73 -9.53 -2.61
C PHE A 416 -11.09 -9.10 -2.07
N ASN A 417 -12.07 -10.00 -2.18
CA ASN A 417 -13.38 -9.81 -1.57
C ASN A 417 -13.24 -9.67 -0.05
N ASN A 418 -14.07 -8.82 0.55
CA ASN A 418 -14.19 -8.76 2.00
C ASN A 418 -14.72 -10.10 2.53
N ASN A 419 -14.43 -10.40 3.80
CA ASN A 419 -14.88 -11.64 4.44
C ASN A 419 -14.48 -12.93 3.69
N SER A 420 -13.26 -12.99 3.13
CA SER A 420 -12.79 -14.16 2.36
C SER A 420 -11.77 -15.02 3.09
N PHE A 421 -11.11 -14.47 4.11
CA PHE A 421 -10.04 -15.15 4.84
C PHE A 421 -10.50 -15.56 6.23
N ASP A 422 -10.02 -16.70 6.69
CA ASP A 422 -10.23 -17.19 8.05
C ASP A 422 -9.19 -16.59 9.00
N VAL A 423 -7.96 -16.40 8.50
CA VAL A 423 -6.88 -15.74 9.22
C VAL A 423 -6.13 -14.76 8.32
N VAL A 424 -5.75 -13.60 8.87
CA VAL A 424 -4.66 -12.77 8.34
C VAL A 424 -3.49 -12.82 9.32
N VAL A 425 -2.30 -13.14 8.83
CA VAL A 425 -1.03 -13.07 9.58
C VAL A 425 -0.07 -12.10 8.90
N GLY A 426 0.94 -11.62 9.61
CA GLY A 426 2.06 -10.94 8.97
C GLY A 426 2.71 -9.88 9.84
N ASN A 427 3.87 -9.40 9.37
CA ASN A 427 4.50 -8.19 9.87
C ASN A 427 4.22 -7.08 8.87
N ILE A 428 3.36 -6.13 9.27
CA ILE A 428 2.90 -5.07 8.36
C ILE A 428 3.94 -3.94 8.33
N PRO A 429 4.04 -3.17 7.23
CA PRO A 429 4.98 -2.05 7.16
C PRO A 429 4.75 -1.00 8.26
N PHE A 430 5.84 -0.47 8.81
CA PHE A 430 5.82 0.61 9.81
C PHE A 430 6.25 1.92 9.16
N GLY A 431 5.54 3.01 9.47
CA GLY A 431 5.90 4.32 8.94
C GLY A 431 4.82 5.36 9.19
N ASP A 432 5.22 6.62 9.05
CA ASP A 432 4.34 7.78 9.21
C ASP A 432 3.85 8.34 7.86
N TYR A 433 3.77 7.48 6.84
CA TYR A 433 3.23 7.81 5.52
C TYR A 433 1.89 7.11 5.28
N ARG A 434 1.22 7.51 4.20
CA ARG A 434 -0.07 6.98 3.76
C ARG A 434 0.05 6.37 2.38
N VAL A 435 -0.87 5.47 2.05
CA VAL A 435 -1.07 4.94 0.69
C VAL A 435 -2.48 5.28 0.25
N SER A 436 -2.68 5.48 -1.06
CA SER A 436 -4.00 5.76 -1.61
C SER A 436 -4.74 4.46 -1.90
N ASP A 437 -5.88 4.29 -1.24
CA ASP A 437 -6.87 3.26 -1.48
C ASP A 437 -8.24 3.89 -1.25
N LYS A 438 -9.02 4.07 -2.32
CA LYS A 438 -10.28 4.83 -2.31
C LYS A 438 -11.25 4.41 -1.20
N ALA A 439 -11.26 3.14 -0.81
CA ALA A 439 -12.13 2.64 0.26
C ALA A 439 -11.71 3.13 1.67
N TYR A 440 -10.45 3.53 1.84
CA TYR A 440 -9.84 3.89 3.12
C TYR A 440 -9.29 5.33 3.16
N ASP A 441 -9.17 6.03 2.02
CA ASP A 441 -8.58 7.38 1.94
C ASP A 441 -9.18 8.37 2.94
N LYS A 442 -10.51 8.34 3.12
CA LYS A 442 -11.25 9.20 4.08
C LYS A 442 -10.85 8.97 5.55
N LEU A 443 -10.25 7.82 5.85
CA LEU A 443 -9.79 7.50 7.21
C LEU A 443 -8.44 8.17 7.51
N GLY A 444 -7.67 8.56 6.50
CA GLY A 444 -6.37 9.23 6.70
C GLY A 444 -5.39 8.40 7.53
N PHE A 445 -5.49 7.07 7.43
CA PHE A 445 -4.68 6.13 8.20
C PHE A 445 -3.23 6.11 7.73
N LYS A 446 -2.32 6.02 8.71
CA LYS A 446 -0.90 5.76 8.44
C LYS A 446 -0.76 4.30 7.99
N ILE A 447 0.36 3.97 7.35
CA ILE A 447 0.53 2.69 6.65
C ILE A 447 0.18 1.46 7.52
N HIS A 448 0.62 1.42 8.77
CA HIS A 448 0.36 0.30 9.69
C HIS A 448 -1.14 0.21 10.08
N ASP A 449 -1.81 1.35 10.27
CA ASP A 449 -3.24 1.37 10.56
C ASP A 449 -4.07 0.95 9.35
N TYR A 450 -3.67 1.40 8.16
CA TYR A 450 -4.32 1.05 6.90
C TYR A 450 -4.24 -0.47 6.68
N PHE A 451 -3.07 -1.07 6.86
CA PHE A 451 -2.89 -2.52 6.75
C PHE A 451 -3.74 -3.27 7.77
N ALA A 452 -3.80 -2.82 9.03
CA ALA A 452 -4.66 -3.43 10.05
C ALA A 452 -6.15 -3.32 9.68
N ALA A 453 -6.61 -2.13 9.28
CA ALA A 453 -7.99 -1.87 8.88
C ALA A 453 -8.43 -2.73 7.69
N LYS A 454 -7.64 -2.72 6.61
CA LYS A 454 -7.94 -3.53 5.42
C LYS A 454 -7.87 -5.03 5.74
N SER A 455 -6.93 -5.48 6.57
CA SER A 455 -6.86 -6.88 7.02
C SER A 455 -8.14 -7.32 7.74
N VAL A 456 -8.65 -6.51 8.66
CA VAL A 456 -9.93 -6.76 9.34
C VAL A 456 -11.09 -6.88 8.34
N ASP A 457 -11.14 -6.02 7.33
CA ASP A 457 -12.19 -6.10 6.30
C ASP A 457 -12.10 -7.37 5.45
N LYS A 458 -10.88 -7.87 5.20
CA LYS A 458 -10.66 -9.10 4.43
C LYS A 458 -10.98 -10.38 5.21
N VAL A 459 -10.85 -10.38 6.54
CA VAL A 459 -11.19 -11.53 7.39
C VAL A 459 -12.71 -11.70 7.53
N LYS A 460 -13.19 -12.94 7.60
CA LYS A 460 -14.59 -13.30 7.86
C LYS A 460 -14.99 -12.95 9.29
N PRO A 461 -16.28 -12.70 9.57
CA PRO A 461 -16.77 -12.77 10.94
C PRO A 461 -16.31 -14.04 11.66
N GLY A 462 -15.87 -13.89 12.91
CA GLY A 462 -15.28 -14.96 13.71
C GLY A 462 -13.82 -15.32 13.37
N GLY A 463 -13.29 -14.85 12.24
CA GLY A 463 -11.89 -15.04 11.86
C GLY A 463 -10.92 -14.15 12.64
N VAL A 464 -9.62 -14.43 12.51
CA VAL A 464 -8.56 -13.80 13.31
C VAL A 464 -7.60 -12.97 12.46
N VAL A 465 -7.24 -11.79 12.95
CA VAL A 465 -6.14 -10.98 12.45
C VAL A 465 -5.02 -11.02 13.49
N ALA A 466 -3.87 -11.59 13.13
CA ALA A 466 -2.70 -11.75 14.00
C ALA A 466 -1.50 -11.03 13.38
N LEU A 467 -1.29 -9.76 13.74
CA LEU A 467 -0.33 -8.88 13.09
C LEU A 467 0.78 -8.47 14.03
N VAL A 468 2.01 -8.49 13.53
CA VAL A 468 3.10 -7.70 14.11
C VAL A 468 3.00 -6.29 13.54
N THR A 469 2.93 -5.29 14.41
CA THR A 469 2.71 -3.90 14.08
C THR A 469 3.62 -2.98 14.89
N SER A 470 3.74 -1.73 14.46
CA SER A 470 4.40 -0.68 15.24
C SER A 470 3.66 -0.47 16.56
N LYS A 471 4.39 -0.20 17.65
CA LYS A 471 3.79 0.18 18.94
C LYS A 471 2.81 1.36 18.80
N PHE A 472 3.00 2.22 17.80
CA PHE A 472 2.15 3.39 17.57
C PHE A 472 0.71 3.05 17.17
N THR A 473 0.43 1.83 16.70
CA THR A 473 -0.95 1.34 16.55
C THR A 473 -1.68 1.40 17.91
N MET A 474 -1.00 0.98 18.98
CA MET A 474 -1.55 0.95 20.34
C MET A 474 -1.29 2.25 21.12
N ASP A 475 -0.12 2.87 20.97
CA ASP A 475 0.37 3.95 21.85
C ASP A 475 0.10 5.38 21.36
N LYS A 476 -0.34 5.59 20.12
CA LYS A 476 -0.58 6.97 19.66
C LYS A 476 -1.76 7.60 20.40
N LEU A 477 -1.68 8.90 20.67
CA LEU A 477 -2.76 9.64 21.32
C LEU A 477 -4.06 9.62 20.50
N ASN A 478 -3.95 9.71 19.17
CA ASN A 478 -5.11 9.67 18.29
C ASN A 478 -5.75 8.27 18.24
N GLU A 479 -6.95 8.15 18.78
CA GLU A 479 -7.66 6.88 18.91
C GLU A 479 -8.34 6.38 17.62
N LYS A 480 -8.36 7.16 16.53
CA LYS A 480 -9.19 6.89 15.33
C LYS A 480 -9.01 5.47 14.79
N ALA A 481 -7.77 5.00 14.67
CA ALA A 481 -7.50 3.65 14.19
C ALA A 481 -7.93 2.58 15.21
N ARG A 482 -7.66 2.78 16.51
CA ARG A 482 -8.09 1.84 17.55
C ARG A 482 -9.62 1.75 17.64
N ARG A 483 -10.33 2.88 17.52
CA ARG A 483 -11.79 2.92 17.44
C ARG A 483 -12.31 2.15 16.22
N TYR A 484 -11.71 2.35 15.05
CA TYR A 484 -12.08 1.61 13.83
C TYR A 484 -11.94 0.10 14.00
N LEU A 485 -10.84 -0.36 14.61
CA LEU A 485 -10.59 -1.76 14.91
C LEU A 485 -11.55 -2.27 15.99
N ALA A 486 -11.73 -1.52 17.08
CA ALA A 486 -12.59 -1.86 18.21
C ALA A 486 -14.07 -1.89 17.86
N GLU A 487 -14.51 -1.14 16.84
CA GLU A 487 -15.88 -1.20 16.33
C GLU A 487 -16.14 -2.56 15.64
N ARG A 488 -15.12 -3.14 15.00
CA ARG A 488 -15.22 -4.34 14.14
C ARG A 488 -14.73 -5.63 14.80
N CYS A 489 -13.84 -5.54 15.79
CA CYS A 489 -13.13 -6.67 16.36
C CYS A 489 -13.09 -6.65 17.89
N ASP A 490 -13.16 -7.84 18.49
CA ASP A 490 -12.72 -8.08 19.85
C ASP A 490 -11.19 -8.19 19.88
N LEU A 491 -10.54 -7.50 20.82
CA LEU A 491 -9.12 -7.73 21.11
C LEU A 491 -9.02 -9.02 21.93
N LEU A 492 -8.48 -10.08 21.32
CA LEU A 492 -8.20 -11.32 22.03
C LEU A 492 -7.04 -11.10 23.01
N GLY A 493 -6.01 -10.41 22.54
CA GLY A 493 -4.87 -9.99 23.32
C GLY A 493 -3.84 -9.29 22.43
N ALA A 494 -2.90 -8.61 23.05
CA ALA A 494 -1.70 -8.09 22.42
C ALA A 494 -0.47 -8.42 23.28
N VAL A 495 0.70 -8.50 22.64
CA VAL A 495 1.99 -8.71 23.31
C VAL A 495 2.97 -7.67 22.80
N ARG A 496 3.53 -6.86 23.70
CA ARG A 496 4.57 -5.87 23.39
C ARG A 496 5.95 -6.51 23.47
N LEU A 497 6.66 -6.49 22.36
CA LEU A 497 8.00 -7.05 22.22
C LEU A 497 9.07 -6.03 22.64
N PRO A 498 10.20 -6.50 23.20
CA PRO A 498 11.31 -5.62 23.52
C PRO A 498 11.91 -5.02 22.26
N ASN A 499 12.53 -3.85 22.40
CA ASN A 499 13.15 -3.15 21.29
C ASN A 499 14.26 -3.95 20.60
N THR A 500 14.85 -4.94 21.26
CA THR A 500 15.88 -5.82 20.69
C THR A 500 15.32 -7.01 19.89
N ALA A 501 14.00 -7.23 19.86
CA ALA A 501 13.38 -8.40 19.21
C ALA A 501 13.78 -8.54 17.73
N PHE A 502 13.97 -7.42 17.02
CA PHE A 502 14.38 -7.40 15.61
C PHE A 502 15.87 -7.08 15.40
N LYS A 503 16.66 -6.90 16.47
CA LYS A 503 18.05 -6.42 16.38
C LYS A 503 18.96 -7.41 15.65
N GLN A 504 18.90 -8.69 15.99
CA GLN A 504 19.76 -9.71 15.39
C GLN A 504 19.43 -9.93 13.89
N ASN A 505 18.16 -10.19 13.58
CA ASN A 505 17.73 -10.49 12.21
C ASN A 505 17.70 -9.26 11.30
N ALA A 506 17.19 -8.13 11.80
CA ALA A 506 16.85 -6.98 10.97
C ALA A 506 17.73 -5.74 11.24
N GLY A 507 18.55 -5.74 12.29
CA GLY A 507 19.51 -4.66 12.58
C GLY A 507 18.87 -3.37 13.13
N THR A 508 17.61 -3.46 13.59
CA THR A 508 16.86 -2.33 14.12
C THR A 508 16.45 -2.57 15.57
N GLU A 509 16.36 -1.49 16.34
CA GLU A 509 15.98 -1.53 17.75
C GLU A 509 14.70 -0.72 17.98
N VAL A 510 13.56 -1.33 17.68
CA VAL A 510 12.22 -0.71 17.73
C VAL A 510 11.28 -1.56 18.58
N THR A 511 10.47 -0.89 19.40
CA THR A 511 9.40 -1.57 20.14
C THR A 511 8.23 -1.85 19.19
N THR A 512 7.75 -3.09 19.20
CA THR A 512 6.70 -3.58 18.30
C THR A 512 5.67 -4.36 19.10
N ASP A 513 4.45 -4.42 18.60
CA ASP A 513 3.37 -5.15 19.25
C ASP A 513 2.91 -6.29 18.32
N ILE A 514 2.58 -7.45 18.89
CA ILE A 514 1.77 -8.48 18.24
C ILE A 514 0.34 -8.27 18.69
N ILE A 515 -0.58 -8.02 17.76
CA ILE A 515 -2.01 -7.83 18.07
C ILE A 515 -2.83 -9.01 17.53
N PHE A 516 -3.73 -9.54 18.36
CA PHE A 516 -4.67 -10.60 18.00
C PHE A 516 -6.10 -10.08 18.09
N LEU A 517 -6.74 -9.92 16.95
CA LEU A 517 -8.11 -9.41 16.83
C LEU A 517 -9.02 -10.49 16.27
N LYS A 518 -10.21 -10.66 16.86
CA LYS A 518 -11.26 -11.51 16.30
C LYS A 518 -12.36 -10.65 15.72
N LYS A 519 -12.66 -10.82 14.44
CA LYS A 519 -13.71 -10.05 13.77
C LYS A 519 -15.08 -10.42 14.33
N ARG A 520 -15.92 -9.43 14.61
CA ARG A 520 -17.31 -9.63 15.06
C ARG A 520 -18.23 -9.93 13.89
N GLU A 521 -19.35 -10.58 14.20
CA GLU A 521 -20.50 -10.71 13.29
C GLU A 521 -21.14 -9.35 13.00
N THR A 522 -21.24 -8.52 14.03
CA THR A 522 -21.84 -7.19 13.97
C THR A 522 -20.91 -6.18 14.60
N MET A 523 -20.87 -4.99 14.00
CA MET A 523 -20.14 -3.87 14.57
C MET A 523 -20.74 -3.45 15.91
N THR A 524 -19.91 -2.93 16.81
CA THR A 524 -20.32 -2.43 18.13
C THR A 524 -20.07 -0.93 18.23
N VAL A 525 -20.92 -0.23 18.97
CA VAL A 525 -20.72 1.18 19.35
C VAL A 525 -20.03 1.31 20.71
N GLU A 526 -19.87 0.21 21.44
CA GLU A 526 -19.16 0.18 22.71
C GLU A 526 -17.66 0.38 22.47
N VAL A 527 -17.07 1.28 23.23
CA VAL A 527 -15.65 1.62 23.13
C VAL A 527 -14.94 0.93 24.30
N PRO A 528 -14.19 -0.15 24.05
CA PRO A 528 -13.49 -0.88 25.10
C PRO A 528 -12.25 -0.14 25.58
N ASP A 529 -11.83 -0.41 26.82
CA ASP A 529 -10.75 0.33 27.50
C ASP A 529 -9.42 0.35 26.74
N TRP A 530 -9.09 -0.71 25.99
CA TRP A 530 -7.86 -0.79 25.19
C TRP A 530 -7.76 0.28 24.08
N VAL A 531 -8.86 0.96 23.74
CA VAL A 531 -8.85 2.11 22.82
C VAL A 531 -8.13 3.31 23.43
N HIS A 532 -8.06 3.40 24.76
CA HIS A 532 -7.56 4.57 25.46
C HIS A 532 -6.06 4.48 25.79
N MET A 533 -5.46 5.66 25.94
CA MET A 533 -4.12 5.80 26.49
C MET A 533 -4.18 5.91 28.00
N SER A 534 -3.10 5.46 28.64
CA SER A 534 -2.89 5.50 30.08
C SER A 534 -1.41 5.71 30.37
N GLU A 535 -1.02 5.49 31.62
CA GLU A 535 0.37 5.59 32.07
C GLU A 535 0.73 4.37 32.92
N THR A 536 1.97 3.89 32.80
CA THR A 536 2.50 2.89 33.72
C THR A 536 2.59 3.48 35.14
N ALA A 537 2.83 2.62 36.14
CA ALA A 537 3.03 3.06 37.53
C ALA A 537 4.14 4.12 37.69
N ASP A 538 5.13 4.10 36.79
CA ASP A 538 6.25 5.05 36.76
C ASP A 538 6.00 6.29 35.88
N GLY A 539 4.75 6.50 35.42
CA GLY A 539 4.35 7.66 34.62
C GLY A 539 4.78 7.61 33.15
N ILE A 540 5.07 6.43 32.60
CA ILE A 540 5.42 6.29 31.18
C ILE A 540 4.14 6.11 30.36
N PRO A 541 3.86 6.97 29.34
CA PRO A 541 2.68 6.81 28.49
C PRO A 541 2.65 5.46 27.79
N CYS A 542 1.54 4.75 27.94
CA CYS A 542 1.35 3.40 27.42
C CYS A 542 -0.15 3.15 27.16
N ASN A 543 -0.47 2.33 26.17
CA ASN A 543 -1.87 1.94 25.95
C ASN A 543 -2.48 1.27 27.20
N GLN A 544 -3.74 1.58 27.51
CA GLN A 544 -4.44 1.07 28.70
C GLN A 544 -4.41 -0.47 28.79
N TYR A 545 -4.52 -1.20 27.67
CA TYR A 545 -4.42 -2.66 27.67
C TYR A 545 -3.10 -3.16 28.27
N PHE A 546 -1.96 -2.55 27.94
CA PHE A 546 -0.67 -2.96 28.46
C PHE A 546 -0.46 -2.54 29.92
N VAL A 547 -1.09 -1.45 30.35
CA VAL A 547 -1.11 -1.03 31.76
C VAL A 547 -1.90 -2.03 32.59
N ASP A 548 -3.05 -2.50 32.10
CA ASP A 548 -3.89 -3.48 32.79
C ASP A 548 -3.33 -4.90 32.72
N ASN A 549 -2.48 -5.18 31.71
CA ASN A 549 -1.87 -6.48 31.47
C ASN A 549 -0.34 -6.35 31.40
N PRO A 550 0.36 -6.03 32.51
CA PRO A 550 1.82 -5.79 32.50
C PRO A 550 2.62 -7.03 32.05
N ASP A 551 2.08 -8.23 32.29
CA ASP A 551 2.66 -9.49 31.82
C ASP A 551 2.71 -9.65 30.29
N MET A 552 2.00 -8.78 29.56
CA MET A 552 2.01 -8.72 28.10
C MET A 552 3.09 -7.79 27.56
N VAL A 553 3.84 -7.11 28.43
CA VAL A 553 5.01 -6.29 28.08
C VAL A 553 6.26 -7.11 28.36
N LEU A 554 6.93 -7.57 27.31
CA LEU A 554 8.10 -8.44 27.41
C LEU A 554 9.38 -7.62 27.68
N GLY A 555 9.38 -6.90 28.79
CA GLY A 555 10.42 -5.97 29.19
C GLY A 555 9.87 -4.82 30.02
N THR A 556 10.63 -3.73 30.10
CA THR A 556 10.25 -2.55 30.90
C THR A 556 10.07 -1.32 30.00
N MET A 557 8.92 -0.66 30.10
CA MET A 557 8.70 0.61 29.41
C MET A 557 9.56 1.71 30.00
N ALA A 558 10.25 2.47 29.16
CA ALA A 558 11.10 3.59 29.53
C ALA A 558 11.08 4.68 28.45
N TRP A 559 11.59 5.86 28.77
CA TRP A 559 11.94 6.86 27.75
C TRP A 559 13.16 6.40 26.96
N ASP A 560 13.13 6.53 25.64
CA ASP A 560 14.21 6.12 24.77
C ASP A 560 15.33 7.17 24.79
N GLU A 561 16.34 6.94 25.61
CA GLU A 561 17.48 7.86 25.76
C GLU A 561 18.25 8.06 24.45
N ARG A 562 18.21 7.09 23.52
CA ARG A 562 18.86 7.21 22.20
C ARG A 562 18.22 8.29 21.34
N MET A 563 16.96 8.63 21.62
CA MET A 563 16.21 9.64 20.87
C MET A 563 16.43 11.06 21.38
N LYS A 564 16.96 11.25 22.60
CA LYS A 564 17.29 12.57 23.17
C LYS A 564 18.30 13.33 22.30
N GLY A 565 19.33 12.65 21.78
CA GLY A 565 20.30 13.28 20.88
C GLY A 565 19.79 13.57 19.46
N LYS A 566 18.71 12.90 19.02
CA LYS A 566 18.19 12.98 17.64
C LYS A 566 17.01 13.94 17.49
N TYR A 567 16.22 14.11 18.56
CA TYR A 567 15.00 14.93 18.57
C TYR A 567 14.99 15.97 19.72
N GLY A 568 16.15 16.21 20.36
CA GLY A 568 16.32 17.14 21.48
C GLY A 568 16.19 16.49 22.85
N ASP A 569 16.77 17.12 23.88
CA ASP A 569 16.87 16.59 25.25
C ASP A 569 15.51 16.22 25.87
N ASP A 570 14.44 16.84 25.39
CA ASP A 570 13.04 16.60 25.79
C ASP A 570 12.33 15.51 24.97
N SER A 571 13.07 14.63 24.27
CA SER A 571 12.47 13.58 23.45
C SER A 571 11.51 12.69 24.24
N ARG A 572 10.24 12.69 23.83
CA ARG A 572 9.15 11.91 24.44
C ARG A 572 8.87 10.60 23.70
N VAL A 573 9.90 9.95 23.19
CA VAL A 573 9.74 8.62 22.57
C VAL A 573 9.92 7.56 23.64
N THR A 574 8.99 6.61 23.73
CA THR A 574 9.08 5.49 24.67
C THR A 574 9.59 4.22 23.99
N THR A 575 10.23 3.35 24.76
CA THR A 575 10.76 2.05 24.31
C THR A 575 10.49 0.99 25.38
N CYS A 576 10.29 -0.26 24.95
CA CYS A 576 10.30 -1.43 25.81
C CYS A 576 11.74 -1.97 25.86
N VAL A 577 12.43 -1.76 26.98
CA VAL A 577 13.78 -2.27 27.21
C VAL A 577 13.70 -3.76 27.53
N ALA A 578 14.55 -4.56 26.89
CA ALA A 578 14.53 -6.01 27.05
C ALA A 578 14.85 -6.45 28.48
N ASP A 579 14.12 -7.44 28.98
CA ASP A 579 14.58 -8.30 30.06
C ASP A 579 15.48 -9.40 29.47
N GLU A 580 16.78 -9.31 29.71
CA GLU A 580 17.76 -10.29 29.21
C GLU A 580 17.90 -11.52 30.12
N SER A 581 17.21 -11.56 31.26
CA SER A 581 17.28 -12.69 32.20
C SER A 581 16.53 -13.94 31.73
N ILE A 582 15.52 -13.76 30.86
CA ILE A 582 14.70 -14.83 30.30
C ILE A 582 14.78 -14.75 28.76
N PRO A 583 14.99 -15.86 28.04
CA PRO A 583 14.95 -15.85 26.58
C PRO A 583 13.61 -15.33 26.03
N LEU A 584 13.64 -14.52 24.96
CA LEU A 584 12.43 -13.97 24.32
C LEU A 584 11.40 -15.06 23.96
N SER A 585 11.85 -16.24 23.55
CA SER A 585 10.97 -17.38 23.25
C SER A 585 10.16 -17.84 24.46
N GLU A 586 10.74 -17.84 25.65
CA GLU A 586 10.06 -18.24 26.88
C GLU A 586 9.12 -17.15 27.36
N GLN A 587 9.55 -15.89 27.30
CA GLN A 587 8.71 -14.72 27.61
C GLN A 587 7.46 -14.70 26.72
N LEU A 588 7.64 -14.83 25.40
CA LEU A 588 6.56 -14.81 24.44
C LEU A 588 5.59 -15.99 24.62
N LYS A 589 6.13 -17.19 24.84
CA LYS A 589 5.33 -18.38 25.15
C LYS A 589 4.47 -18.18 26.39
N ALA A 590 5.04 -17.59 27.45
CA ALA A 590 4.34 -17.32 28.71
C ALA A 590 3.24 -16.27 28.55
N ALA A 591 3.49 -15.20 27.79
CA ALA A 591 2.48 -14.19 27.49
C ALA A 591 1.32 -14.77 26.67
N ILE A 592 1.60 -15.53 25.60
CA ILE A 592 0.56 -16.15 24.76
C ILE A 592 -0.31 -17.11 25.57
N ALA A 593 0.28 -17.88 26.49
CA ALA A 593 -0.46 -18.83 27.32
C ALA A 593 -1.53 -18.15 28.20
N LYS A 594 -1.41 -16.84 28.47
CA LYS A 594 -2.38 -16.05 29.24
C LYS A 594 -3.52 -15.46 28.38
N ILE A 595 -3.43 -15.55 27.05
CA ILE A 595 -4.47 -15.05 26.15
C ILE A 595 -5.61 -16.08 26.05
N GLU A 596 -6.68 -15.87 26.82
CA GLU A 596 -7.86 -16.73 26.79
C GLU A 596 -8.75 -16.42 25.58
N ALA A 597 -8.68 -17.25 24.54
CA ALA A 597 -9.60 -17.16 23.40
C ALA A 597 -9.89 -18.54 22.80
N ALA A 598 -11.15 -18.75 22.37
CA ALA A 598 -11.58 -19.94 21.65
C ALA A 598 -12.29 -19.57 20.35
N LEU A 599 -11.86 -20.16 19.24
CA LEU A 599 -12.54 -20.11 17.95
C LEU A 599 -13.64 -21.17 17.92
N LYS A 600 -14.88 -20.74 17.69
CA LYS A 600 -15.94 -21.66 17.28
C LYS A 600 -15.77 -21.88 15.79
N LEU A 601 -15.14 -22.98 15.40
CA LEU A 601 -15.05 -23.37 14.01
C LEU A 601 -16.47 -23.60 13.48
N SER A 602 -16.86 -22.86 12.43
CA SER A 602 -18.08 -23.18 11.69
C SER A 602 -17.86 -24.50 10.97
N GLU A 603 -18.72 -25.50 11.21
CA GLU A 603 -18.61 -26.78 10.50
C GLU A 603 -18.64 -26.56 8.98
N PRO A 604 -17.82 -27.28 8.19
CA PRO A 604 -17.94 -27.26 6.75
C PRO A 604 -19.35 -27.73 6.39
N LYS A 605 -20.12 -26.88 5.69
CA LYS A 605 -21.42 -27.26 5.13
C LYS A 605 -21.21 -28.52 4.28
N LYS A 606 -21.55 -29.68 4.82
CA LYS A 606 -21.65 -30.91 4.04
C LYS A 606 -22.70 -30.65 2.98
N ASN A 607 -22.29 -30.55 1.72
CA ASN A 607 -23.21 -30.69 0.60
C ASN A 607 -23.87 -32.05 0.76
N SER A 608 -25.10 -32.05 1.29
CA SER A 608 -25.91 -33.24 1.38
C SER A 608 -26.24 -33.65 -0.04
N VAL A 609 -25.53 -34.66 -0.54
CA VAL A 609 -25.96 -35.41 -1.69
C VAL A 609 -27.27 -36.07 -1.28
N MET A 610 -28.40 -35.48 -1.69
CA MET A 610 -29.70 -36.14 -1.56
C MET A 610 -29.63 -37.45 -2.36
N LYS A 611 -29.53 -38.58 -1.66
CA LYS A 611 -29.92 -39.87 -2.21
C LYS A 611 -31.46 -39.85 -2.33
N PRO A 612 -32.04 -40.01 -3.53
CA PRO A 612 -33.49 -40.11 -3.63
C PRO A 612 -33.92 -41.44 -3.01
N THR A 613 -34.56 -41.37 -1.85
CA THR A 613 -35.21 -42.51 -1.21
C THR A 613 -36.65 -42.53 -1.71
N LEU A 614 -36.95 -43.41 -2.67
CA LEU A 614 -38.33 -43.67 -3.09
C LEU A 614 -39.05 -44.37 -1.93
N SER A 615 -39.99 -43.67 -1.30
CA SER A 615 -41.06 -44.32 -0.51
C SER A 615 -42.40 -43.78 -1.01
N LEU A 616 -43.13 -44.65 -1.71
CA LEU A 616 -44.47 -44.38 -2.21
C LEU A 616 -45.47 -44.49 -1.05
N PRO A 617 -46.29 -43.47 -0.77
CA PRO A 617 -47.48 -43.65 0.06
C PRO A 617 -48.63 -44.15 -0.80
N THR A 618 -49.08 -45.38 -0.53
CA THR A 618 -50.34 -45.93 -1.03
C THR A 618 -51.52 -45.11 -0.51
N ARG A 619 -52.19 -44.37 -1.39
CA ARG A 619 -53.60 -43.98 -1.20
C ARG A 619 -54.38 -44.33 -2.46
N ARG A 620 -55.42 -45.14 -2.27
CA ARG A 620 -56.45 -45.46 -3.28
C ARG A 620 -57.17 -44.17 -3.65
N CYS A 621 -57.27 -43.89 -4.96
CA CYS A 621 -58.27 -42.99 -5.51
C CYS A 621 -59.23 -43.82 -6.38
N GLU A 622 -60.52 -43.63 -6.14
CA GLU A 622 -61.62 -44.12 -6.97
C GLU A 622 -61.62 -43.42 -8.34
N ILE A 623 -62.02 -44.16 -9.36
CA ILE A 623 -62.07 -43.72 -10.75
C ILE A 623 -63.44 -43.10 -11.02
N SER A 624 -63.47 -41.87 -11.54
CA SER A 624 -64.59 -41.40 -12.37
C SER A 624 -64.17 -40.34 -13.39
N HIS A 625 -64.22 -40.76 -14.67
CA HIS A 625 -64.60 -40.02 -15.88
C HIS A 625 -63.64 -39.01 -16.55
N ILE A 626 -63.41 -39.31 -17.84
CA ILE A 626 -62.73 -38.64 -18.98
C ILE A 626 -63.68 -37.53 -19.54
N PRO A 627 -63.25 -36.39 -20.16
CA PRO A 627 -62.52 -36.39 -21.45
C PRO A 627 -61.49 -35.29 -21.82
N LEU A 628 -60.49 -35.76 -22.59
CA LEU A 628 -59.81 -35.22 -23.78
C LEU A 628 -59.86 -33.71 -24.13
N LEU A 629 -58.66 -33.16 -24.43
CA LEU A 629 -58.25 -32.42 -25.66
C LEU A 629 -56.85 -31.81 -25.41
N THR A 630 -55.76 -32.42 -25.93
CA THR A 630 -55.00 -32.07 -27.16
C THR A 630 -54.03 -30.88 -27.06
N GLU A 631 -52.78 -31.19 -27.45
CA GLU A 631 -51.78 -30.38 -28.16
C GLU A 631 -50.61 -29.69 -27.41
N ASN A 632 -49.41 -30.18 -27.79
CA ASN A 632 -48.17 -29.47 -28.15
C ASN A 632 -47.27 -28.87 -27.05
N CYS A 633 -46.15 -29.56 -26.73
CA CYS A 633 -44.81 -29.25 -27.28
C CYS A 633 -43.65 -29.91 -26.48
N ILE A 634 -43.06 -30.95 -27.11
CA ILE A 634 -41.63 -31.28 -27.32
C ILE A 634 -40.59 -30.90 -26.22
N PHE A 635 -40.02 -31.96 -25.63
CA PHE A 635 -38.70 -32.02 -24.98
C PHE A 635 -37.62 -32.52 -25.96
N VAL A 636 -36.46 -31.86 -26.01
CA VAL A 636 -35.14 -32.42 -26.38
C VAL A 636 -34.08 -31.63 -25.59
N LYS A 637 -33.47 -32.12 -24.50
CA LYS A 637 -32.48 -33.21 -24.30
C LYS A 637 -31.08 -32.88 -24.84
N THR A 638 -30.16 -32.56 -23.92
CA THR A 638 -28.75 -32.94 -24.05
C THR A 638 -28.25 -33.48 -22.71
N ARG A 639 -27.72 -34.70 -22.78
CA ARG A 639 -27.07 -35.47 -21.72
C ARG A 639 -25.56 -35.17 -21.77
N LEU A 640 -24.99 -35.19 -20.57
CA LEU A 640 -23.61 -35.55 -20.16
C LEU A 640 -22.45 -34.81 -20.82
#